data_AF-A0A1U9QWF8-F1
#
_entry.id   AF-A0A1U9QWF8-F1
#
_cell.length_a   1.000
_cell.length_b   1.000
_cell.length_c   1.000
_cell.angle_alpha   90.00
_cell.angle_beta   90.00
_cell.angle_gamma   90.00
#
_symmetry.space_group_name_H-M   'P 1'
#
loop_
_entity.id
_entity.type
_entity.pdbx_description
1 polymer ?
#
loop_
_entity_poly.entity_id
_entity_poly.type
_entity_poly.pdbx_seq_one_letter_code
_entity_poly.pdbx_strand_id
1 'polypeptide(L)'
;MTSTPNGERPNNDASRTTQLRVPSQLRNARARLRPKAELPKYDYEHYSRLAGPLTQPDPNKPYKVQYRSLLSQEPHRIRAALLLGAAPLLSLGLFAWLMQPQHWTERDPNLKNDTLLVLDIVMLVSIGLIELFRTMNVLSNAHATLVARDPVPVVPASGTRVAFLTSFVPGKEPLEMVTKTLEAAVRIRHRGLLHVWLLDEGDDPAVKEVCARLGVHHFSRKGVAKWNQAKGAHRAKTKHGNYNAWLDAHGDDYDFFASVDTDHVPMANYLERMLGYFRDPDVGFVIGPQVYGNYDTFVTKAAESQQFLFHALIQRAGNRYGSPMFVGTSNAVRISALKQIGGLYDSITEDMATGFEMHRAKNPQTGKKWRSVYTPDVLAVGEGPTAWTDFFTQQLRWSRGTYETILKQYWRGYTTLPPGKLFNYTMMIIFYPMSALNWILAALSCALFLGMGASGVQIDPAIWMMLYGNASALQIGLYIWNRRHNVSPHEPEGSGGLAGMAMSALSAPIYARSLLDAVLRRKSGFVVTPKGDSSSPDTLFGTFRIHLFFILVFAGSLISSFFFGHDHPAMITWASLALLITASPIIVWRLGMRAEKKKRRKHGAHRGGGGTPPGAPPASGPDSRSPQVPGASQTSETSRTSQVPQQTPPGAVDQTIQISLGGPKQ
;
A
#
# COMPACT_ATOMS: atom_id res chain seq x y z
N MET A 1 41.10 -69.13 18.56
CA MET A 1 42.50 -68.69 18.76
C MET A 1 42.74 -67.57 17.76
N THR A 2 42.63 -66.31 18.21
CA THR A 2 43.76 -65.34 18.35
C THR A 2 44.43 -65.05 17.01
N SER A 3 44.55 -63.84 16.46
CA SER A 3 44.53 -62.48 17.03
C SER A 3 44.63 -61.46 15.87
N THR A 4 44.00 -60.29 16.01
CA THR A 4 44.35 -59.05 15.28
C THR A 4 45.77 -58.57 15.61
N PRO A 5 46.38 -57.70 14.77
CA PRO A 5 46.37 -56.28 15.13
C PRO A 5 46.12 -55.31 13.97
N ASN A 6 45.34 -54.26 14.27
CA ASN A 6 45.26 -52.98 13.56
C ASN A 6 46.04 -51.93 14.36
N GLY A 7 46.61 -50.93 13.69
CA GLY A 7 46.59 -49.56 14.24
C GLY A 7 47.83 -48.70 14.02
N GLU A 8 47.86 -47.95 12.92
CA GLU A 8 48.48 -46.62 12.90
C GLU A 8 47.37 -45.54 12.80
N ARG A 9 47.42 -44.59 13.74
CA ARG A 9 46.82 -43.24 13.68
C ARG A 9 47.85 -42.31 13.01
N PRO A 10 47.51 -41.11 12.44
CA PRO A 10 46.56 -40.15 13.01
C PRO A 10 45.79 -39.24 12.00
N ASN A 11 44.66 -38.66 12.42
CA ASN A 11 44.50 -37.20 12.27
C ASN A 11 43.37 -36.62 13.12
N ASN A 12 43.66 -35.47 13.69
CA ASN A 12 42.87 -34.68 14.62
C ASN A 12 42.23 -33.53 13.82
N ASP A 13 40.91 -33.49 13.69
CA ASP A 13 40.20 -32.43 12.97
C ASP A 13 39.63 -31.39 13.95
N ALA A 14 40.10 -30.16 13.83
CA ALA A 14 39.84 -29.01 14.69
C ALA A 14 38.62 -28.17 14.24
N SER A 15 37.55 -28.80 13.77
CA SER A 15 36.35 -28.11 13.24
C SER A 15 35.04 -28.35 14.01
N ARG A 16 35.10 -28.86 15.25
CA ARG A 16 33.91 -29.02 16.11
C ARG A 16 33.78 -27.91 17.14
N THR A 17 33.25 -26.77 16.73
CA THR A 17 32.78 -25.70 17.63
C THR A 17 31.29 -25.87 17.97
N THR A 18 31.03 -25.96 19.29
CA THR A 18 29.79 -25.64 20.03
C THR A 18 28.49 -26.36 19.64
N GLN A 19 28.34 -27.61 20.08
CA GLN A 19 27.04 -28.17 20.44
C GLN A 19 26.77 -27.92 21.93
N LEU A 20 25.63 -27.29 22.25
CA LEU A 20 25.11 -27.15 23.62
C LEU A 20 24.96 -28.54 24.26
N ARG A 21 25.80 -28.86 25.26
CA ARG A 21 25.64 -30.07 26.09
C ARG A 21 24.50 -29.84 27.09
N VAL A 22 23.33 -30.39 26.78
CA VAL A 22 22.24 -30.55 27.75
C VAL A 22 22.49 -31.85 28.55
N PRO A 23 22.36 -31.86 29.89
CA PRO A 23 22.57 -33.05 30.71
C PRO A 23 21.66 -34.23 30.30
N SER A 24 22.23 -35.43 30.26
CA SER A 24 21.63 -36.66 29.72
C SER A 24 20.47 -37.26 30.54
N GLN A 25 20.02 -36.62 31.62
CA GLN A 25 19.00 -37.17 32.52
C GLN A 25 17.55 -36.73 32.22
N LEU A 26 17.29 -35.86 31.24
CA LEU A 26 15.92 -35.45 30.84
C LEU A 26 15.38 -36.17 29.60
N ARG A 27 16.03 -37.24 29.16
CA ARG A 27 15.75 -37.86 27.85
C ARG A 27 14.55 -38.81 27.82
N ASN A 28 14.04 -39.26 28.97
CA ASN A 28 13.01 -40.33 29.03
C ASN A 28 11.62 -39.90 29.52
N ALA A 29 11.37 -38.61 29.83
CA ALA A 29 10.05 -38.15 30.31
C ALA A 29 9.22 -37.32 29.31
N ARG A 30 9.76 -37.00 28.11
CA ARG A 30 9.08 -36.16 27.09
C ARG A 30 8.63 -36.90 25.82
N ALA A 31 8.61 -38.23 25.85
CA ALA A 31 8.26 -39.05 24.68
C ALA A 31 6.74 -39.22 24.44
N ARG A 32 5.87 -38.59 25.23
CA ARG A 32 4.42 -38.56 24.99
C ARG A 32 3.96 -37.12 25.05
N LEU A 33 3.31 -36.66 23.97
CA LEU A 33 2.93 -35.26 23.64
C LEU A 33 3.98 -34.48 22.84
N ARG A 34 4.39 -35.00 21.68
CA ARG A 34 4.61 -34.10 20.53
C ARG A 34 3.23 -33.64 20.09
N PRO A 35 2.87 -32.34 20.18
CA PRO A 35 1.72 -31.86 19.42
C PRO A 35 1.99 -32.24 17.96
N LYS A 36 1.04 -32.90 17.30
CA LYS A 36 1.05 -33.00 15.84
C LYS A 36 1.30 -31.58 15.34
N ALA A 37 2.41 -31.35 14.66
CA ALA A 37 2.61 -30.07 13.98
C ALA A 37 1.42 -29.93 13.04
N GLU A 38 0.48 -29.05 13.38
CA GLU A 38 -0.57 -28.67 12.45
C GLU A 38 0.14 -28.20 11.19
N LEU A 39 -0.23 -28.80 10.04
CA LEU A 39 0.29 -28.34 8.76
C LEU A 39 0.03 -26.84 8.66
N PRO A 40 1.01 -26.04 8.21
CA PRO A 40 0.79 -24.61 8.05
C PRO A 40 -0.50 -24.37 7.26
N LYS A 41 -1.35 -23.45 7.75
CA LYS A 41 -2.63 -23.11 7.12
C LYS A 41 -2.47 -22.72 5.64
N TYR A 42 -1.28 -22.23 5.26
CA TYR A 42 -0.92 -21.78 3.92
C TYR A 42 0.47 -22.29 3.52
N ASP A 43 0.66 -22.64 2.24
CA ASP A 43 1.91 -23.17 1.70
C ASP A 43 2.91 -22.05 1.36
N TYR A 44 3.42 -21.39 2.40
CA TYR A 44 4.42 -20.35 2.24
C TYR A 44 5.75 -20.85 1.65
N GLU A 45 6.09 -22.13 1.81
CA GLU A 45 7.34 -22.67 1.27
C GLU A 45 7.30 -22.67 -0.26
N HIS A 46 6.23 -23.18 -0.87
CA HIS A 46 6.05 -23.12 -2.32
C HIS A 46 6.01 -21.68 -2.82
N TYR A 47 5.22 -20.82 -2.17
CA TYR A 47 5.05 -19.43 -2.59
C TYR A 47 6.31 -18.57 -2.43
N SER A 48 7.24 -18.97 -1.57
CA SER A 48 8.57 -18.35 -1.47
C SER A 48 9.52 -18.69 -2.63
N ARG A 49 9.08 -19.54 -3.57
CA ARG A 49 9.86 -20.03 -4.72
C ARG A 49 9.11 -19.92 -6.05
N LEU A 50 8.09 -19.05 -6.15
CA LEU A 50 7.31 -18.83 -7.38
C LEU A 50 8.16 -18.47 -8.60
N ALA A 51 9.26 -17.75 -8.41
CA ALA A 51 10.20 -17.41 -9.49
C ALA A 51 11.01 -18.62 -9.99
N GLY A 52 10.86 -19.80 -9.39
CA GLY A 52 11.56 -21.04 -9.74
C GLY A 52 12.80 -21.33 -8.88
N PRO A 53 13.53 -22.43 -9.17
CA PRO A 53 14.71 -22.83 -8.40
C PRO A 53 15.87 -21.83 -8.57
N LEU A 54 16.79 -21.82 -7.59
CA LEU A 54 18.03 -21.05 -7.69
C LEU A 54 18.94 -21.65 -8.79
N THR A 55 19.51 -20.79 -9.62
CA THR A 55 20.45 -21.17 -10.68
C THR A 55 21.86 -20.66 -10.37
N GLN A 56 22.88 -21.31 -10.94
CA GLN A 56 24.27 -20.86 -10.84
C GLN A 56 24.63 -20.04 -12.08
N PRO A 57 25.06 -18.78 -11.94
CA PRO A 57 25.54 -18.00 -13.07
C PRO A 57 26.92 -18.49 -13.53
N ASP A 58 27.22 -18.31 -14.82
CA ASP A 58 28.54 -18.59 -15.40
C ASP A 58 29.61 -17.76 -14.65
N PRO A 59 30.59 -18.38 -13.99
CA PRO A 59 31.59 -17.66 -13.20
C PRO A 59 32.53 -16.81 -14.05
N ASN A 60 32.64 -17.09 -15.35
CA ASN A 60 33.59 -16.44 -16.25
C ASN A 60 33.00 -15.23 -16.99
N LYS A 61 31.73 -14.88 -16.76
CA LYS A 61 31.06 -13.78 -17.45
C LYS A 61 30.45 -12.79 -16.47
N PRO A 62 30.47 -11.47 -16.77
CA PRO A 62 29.71 -10.50 -16.02
C PRO A 62 28.23 -10.87 -16.01
N TYR A 63 27.67 -11.08 -14.82
CA TYR A 63 26.28 -11.46 -14.67
C TYR A 63 25.35 -10.29 -15.00
N LYS A 64 24.28 -10.61 -15.73
CA LYS A 64 23.12 -9.73 -15.91
C LYS A 64 21.87 -10.50 -15.58
N VAL A 65 20.89 -9.82 -14.95
CA VAL A 65 19.63 -10.46 -14.57
C VAL A 65 18.91 -10.99 -15.81
N GLN A 66 18.62 -12.28 -15.79
CA GLN A 66 17.85 -12.96 -16.82
C GLN A 66 16.36 -12.99 -16.46
N TYR A 67 15.51 -13.02 -17.48
CA TYR A 67 14.06 -12.95 -17.30
C TYR A 67 13.35 -13.97 -18.17
N ARG A 68 12.23 -14.50 -17.68
CA ARG A 68 11.32 -15.41 -18.39
C ARG A 68 9.98 -14.71 -18.58
N SER A 69 9.44 -14.78 -19.80
CA SER A 69 8.13 -14.20 -20.12
C SER A 69 7.00 -15.07 -19.56
N LEU A 70 6.02 -14.46 -18.91
CA LEU A 70 4.85 -15.20 -18.41
C LEU A 70 4.07 -15.84 -19.57
N LEU A 71 3.86 -15.11 -20.67
CA LEU A 71 3.17 -15.62 -21.86
C LEU A 71 3.88 -16.79 -22.53
N SER A 72 5.22 -16.88 -22.40
CA SER A 72 5.96 -18.03 -22.93
C SER A 72 5.69 -19.32 -22.16
N GLN A 73 5.10 -19.25 -20.95
CA GLN A 73 4.75 -20.44 -20.17
C GLN A 73 3.28 -20.84 -20.37
N GLU A 74 2.51 -20.06 -21.14
CA GLU A 74 1.09 -20.32 -21.32
C GLU A 74 0.82 -21.48 -22.28
N PRO A 75 0.07 -22.52 -21.87
CA PRO A 75 -0.26 -23.63 -22.75
C PRO A 75 -1.26 -23.21 -23.86
N HIS A 76 -2.13 -22.23 -23.57
CA HIS A 76 -3.16 -21.74 -24.50
C HIS A 76 -2.83 -20.37 -25.11
N ARG A 77 -1.63 -20.23 -25.67
CA ARG A 77 -1.10 -18.92 -26.15
C ARG A 77 -1.99 -18.21 -27.16
N ILE A 78 -2.67 -18.95 -28.03
CA ILE A 78 -3.57 -18.37 -29.05
C ILE A 78 -4.78 -17.71 -28.37
N ARG A 79 -5.45 -18.39 -27.43
CA ARG A 79 -6.58 -17.82 -26.69
C ARG A 79 -6.16 -16.61 -25.86
N ALA A 80 -4.98 -16.69 -25.24
CA ALA A 80 -4.37 -15.59 -24.51
C ALA A 80 -4.15 -14.36 -25.40
N ALA A 81 -3.53 -14.56 -26.57
CA ALA A 81 -3.25 -13.49 -27.52
C ALA A 81 -4.55 -12.89 -28.09
N LEU A 82 -5.56 -13.71 -28.38
CA LEU A 82 -6.87 -13.24 -28.83
C LEU A 82 -7.55 -12.35 -27.78
N LEU A 83 -7.58 -12.76 -26.50
CA LEU A 83 -8.16 -11.94 -25.44
C LEU A 83 -7.39 -10.62 -25.24
N LEU A 84 -6.06 -10.70 -25.25
CA LEU A 84 -5.15 -9.54 -25.09
C LEU A 84 -5.20 -8.58 -26.28
N GLY A 85 -5.59 -9.04 -27.47
CA GLY A 85 -5.83 -8.20 -28.64
C GLY A 85 -7.26 -7.66 -28.71
N ALA A 86 -8.26 -8.51 -28.49
CA ALA A 86 -9.67 -8.18 -28.67
C ALA A 86 -10.16 -7.13 -27.68
N ALA A 87 -9.82 -7.24 -26.39
CA ALA A 87 -10.32 -6.29 -25.39
C ALA A 87 -9.83 -4.85 -25.63
N PRO A 88 -8.53 -4.60 -25.92
CA PRO A 88 -8.07 -3.27 -26.32
C PRO A 88 -8.64 -2.77 -27.65
N LEU A 89 -8.71 -3.63 -28.68
CA LEU A 89 -9.22 -3.23 -30.00
C LEU A 89 -10.70 -2.84 -29.93
N LEU A 90 -11.52 -3.59 -29.21
CA LEU A 90 -12.93 -3.26 -29.02
C LEU A 90 -13.11 -2.01 -28.16
N SER A 91 -12.26 -1.80 -27.15
CA SER A 91 -12.29 -0.57 -26.35
C SER A 91 -11.94 0.67 -27.19
N LEU A 92 -10.90 0.56 -28.03
CA LEU A 92 -10.51 1.61 -28.97
C LEU A 92 -11.58 1.87 -30.03
N GLY A 93 -12.16 0.80 -30.58
CA GLY A 93 -13.25 0.88 -31.55
C GLY A 93 -14.49 1.57 -30.97
N LEU A 94 -14.86 1.23 -29.72
CA LEU A 94 -15.97 1.87 -29.03
C LEU A 94 -15.69 3.35 -28.75
N PHE A 95 -14.48 3.71 -28.30
CA PHE A 95 -14.09 5.10 -28.12
C PHE A 95 -14.16 5.89 -29.44
N ALA A 96 -13.59 5.33 -30.52
CA ALA A 96 -13.60 5.98 -31.82
C ALA A 96 -15.02 6.12 -32.39
N TRP A 97 -15.86 5.09 -32.21
CA TRP A 97 -17.27 5.13 -32.59
C TRP A 97 -18.03 6.20 -31.80
N LEU A 98 -17.92 6.21 -30.47
CA LEU A 98 -18.62 7.16 -29.59
C LEU A 98 -18.31 8.62 -29.93
N MET A 99 -17.07 8.91 -30.34
CA MET A 99 -16.63 10.27 -30.62
C MET A 99 -16.98 10.78 -32.02
N GLN A 100 -17.68 10.00 -32.86
CA GLN A 100 -18.09 10.45 -34.19
C GLN A 100 -19.12 11.60 -34.10
N PRO A 101 -19.02 12.64 -34.95
CA PRO A 101 -19.91 13.81 -34.90
C PRO A 101 -21.41 13.49 -34.98
N GLN A 102 -21.77 12.42 -35.69
CA GLN A 102 -23.16 11.96 -35.84
C GLN A 102 -23.83 11.53 -34.52
N HIS A 103 -23.05 11.33 -33.46
CA HIS A 103 -23.57 10.96 -32.14
C HIS A 103 -23.65 12.14 -31.19
N TRP A 104 -23.16 13.33 -31.58
CA TRP A 104 -23.18 14.50 -30.73
C TRP A 104 -24.60 15.04 -30.63
N THR A 105 -24.93 15.65 -29.49
CA THR A 105 -26.26 16.22 -29.30
C THR A 105 -26.42 17.46 -30.18
N GLU A 106 -27.34 17.38 -31.13
CA GLU A 106 -27.80 18.54 -31.90
C GLU A 106 -29.05 19.12 -31.23
N ARG A 107 -29.03 20.43 -30.95
CA ARG A 107 -30.18 21.18 -30.46
C ARG A 107 -30.71 22.12 -31.53
N ASP A 108 -32.01 22.39 -31.50
CA ASP A 108 -32.63 23.36 -32.39
C ASP A 108 -31.95 24.73 -32.24
N PRO A 109 -31.36 25.28 -33.32
CA PRO A 109 -30.71 26.59 -33.31
C PRO A 109 -31.61 27.73 -32.83
N ASN A 110 -32.93 27.57 -32.92
CA ASN A 110 -33.92 28.58 -32.57
C ASN A 110 -34.16 28.71 -31.05
N LEU A 111 -33.70 27.75 -30.24
CA LEU A 111 -33.98 27.70 -28.80
C LEU A 111 -33.12 28.65 -27.93
N LYS A 112 -32.16 29.39 -28.51
CA LYS A 112 -31.31 30.43 -27.87
C LYS A 112 -30.91 30.15 -26.40
N ASN A 113 -30.55 28.91 -26.09
CA ASN A 113 -30.09 28.53 -24.76
C ASN A 113 -28.58 28.25 -24.77
N ASP A 114 -27.81 29.33 -24.87
CA ASP A 114 -26.35 29.28 -24.95
C ASP A 114 -25.73 28.56 -23.74
N THR A 115 -26.38 28.64 -22.58
CA THR A 115 -25.92 27.95 -21.36
C THR A 115 -26.04 26.44 -21.52
N LEU A 116 -27.18 25.95 -22.01
CA LEU A 116 -27.40 24.51 -22.19
C LEU A 116 -26.49 23.91 -23.27
N LEU A 117 -26.19 24.68 -24.33
CA LEU A 117 -25.20 24.29 -25.33
C LEU A 117 -23.80 24.12 -24.71
N VAL A 118 -23.38 25.05 -23.84
CA VAL A 118 -22.12 24.90 -23.10
C VAL A 118 -22.14 23.66 -22.21
N LEU A 119 -23.26 23.39 -21.52
CA LEU A 119 -23.39 22.21 -20.68
C LEU A 119 -23.34 20.90 -21.49
N ASP A 120 -23.90 20.86 -22.70
CA ASP A 120 -23.81 19.72 -23.61
C ASP A 120 -22.36 19.46 -24.04
N ILE A 121 -21.62 20.52 -24.39
CA ILE A 121 -20.18 20.41 -24.74
C ILE A 121 -19.39 19.87 -23.55
N VAL A 122 -19.63 20.39 -22.34
CA VAL A 122 -19.00 19.88 -21.12
C VAL A 122 -19.35 18.41 -20.91
N MET A 123 -20.60 18.01 -21.18
CA MET A 123 -21.03 16.62 -21.08
C MET A 123 -20.35 15.71 -22.10
N LEU A 124 -20.23 16.15 -23.36
CA LEU A 124 -19.54 15.42 -24.42
C LEU A 124 -18.07 15.20 -24.06
N VAL A 125 -17.38 16.26 -23.60
CA VAL A 125 -15.99 16.17 -23.12
C VAL A 125 -15.88 15.22 -21.92
N SER A 126 -16.82 15.29 -20.97
CA SER A 126 -16.86 14.40 -19.80
C SER A 126 -16.99 12.93 -20.22
N ILE A 127 -17.95 12.60 -21.09
CA ILE A 127 -18.12 11.23 -21.63
C ILE A 127 -16.85 10.78 -22.37
N GLY A 128 -16.32 11.62 -23.26
CA GLY A 128 -15.13 11.29 -24.04
C GLY A 128 -13.91 11.00 -23.15
N LEU A 129 -13.73 11.78 -22.09
CA LEU A 129 -12.65 11.55 -21.12
C LEU A 129 -12.86 10.27 -20.30
N ILE A 130 -14.09 9.99 -19.83
CA ILE A 130 -14.41 8.74 -19.13
C ILE A 130 -14.06 7.54 -20.01
N GLU A 131 -14.47 7.60 -21.28
CA GLU A 131 -14.26 6.53 -22.25
C GLU A 131 -12.78 6.36 -22.63
N LEU A 132 -12.06 7.47 -22.78
CA LEU A 132 -10.62 7.48 -22.98
C LEU A 132 -9.89 6.82 -21.81
N PHE A 133 -10.23 7.17 -20.57
CA PHE A 133 -9.62 6.59 -19.37
C PHE A 133 -9.94 5.10 -19.23
N ARG A 134 -11.16 4.67 -19.55
CA ARG A 134 -11.50 3.24 -19.59
C ARG A 134 -10.63 2.51 -20.61
N THR A 135 -10.52 3.05 -21.82
CA THR A 135 -9.71 2.48 -22.92
C THR A 135 -8.23 2.41 -22.54
N MET A 136 -7.70 3.47 -21.93
CA MET A 136 -6.32 3.50 -21.43
C MET A 136 -6.08 2.46 -20.33
N ASN A 137 -7.04 2.24 -19.43
CA ASN A 137 -6.93 1.21 -18.40
C ASN A 137 -6.89 -0.21 -19.01
N VAL A 138 -7.74 -0.48 -20.01
CA VAL A 138 -7.73 -1.77 -20.74
C VAL A 138 -6.40 -1.98 -21.47
N LEU A 139 -5.94 -0.96 -22.20
CA LEU A 139 -4.64 -0.97 -22.89
C LEU A 139 -3.48 -1.21 -21.91
N SER A 140 -3.48 -0.50 -20.78
CA SER A 140 -2.43 -0.62 -19.76
C SER A 140 -2.38 -2.03 -19.17
N ASN A 141 -3.55 -2.62 -18.83
CA ASN A 141 -3.62 -3.98 -18.29
C ASN A 141 -3.22 -5.04 -19.31
N ALA A 142 -3.67 -4.91 -20.57
CA ALA A 142 -3.27 -5.81 -21.63
C ALA A 142 -1.75 -5.72 -21.88
N HIS A 143 -1.21 -4.51 -21.95
CA HIS A 143 0.22 -4.25 -22.10
C HIS A 143 1.04 -4.83 -20.95
N ALA A 144 0.64 -4.57 -19.69
CA ALA A 144 1.31 -5.11 -18.52
C ALA A 144 1.39 -6.63 -18.58
N THR A 145 0.31 -7.29 -19.02
CA THR A 145 0.29 -8.75 -19.18
C THR A 145 1.21 -9.23 -20.29
N LEU A 146 1.24 -8.53 -21.42
CA LEU A 146 2.11 -8.86 -22.56
C LEU A 146 3.59 -8.80 -22.21
N VAL A 147 3.99 -7.86 -21.34
CA VAL A 147 5.39 -7.63 -21.01
C VAL A 147 5.83 -8.18 -19.65
N ALA A 148 4.90 -8.75 -18.87
CA ALA A 148 5.16 -9.33 -17.56
C ALA A 148 6.25 -10.40 -17.63
N ARG A 149 7.24 -10.30 -16.73
CA ARG A 149 8.41 -11.17 -16.69
C ARG A 149 8.80 -11.53 -15.27
N ASP A 150 9.14 -12.80 -15.07
CA ASP A 150 9.77 -13.29 -13.85
C ASP A 150 11.29 -13.30 -14.00
N PRO A 151 12.03 -12.83 -13.00
CA PRO A 151 13.48 -12.96 -13.00
C PRO A 151 13.87 -14.43 -12.79
N VAL A 152 15.00 -14.84 -13.35
CA VAL A 152 15.59 -16.18 -13.08
C VAL A 152 16.39 -16.09 -11.79
N PRO A 153 15.97 -16.74 -10.69
CA PRO A 153 16.67 -16.66 -9.42
C PRO A 153 18.08 -17.23 -9.51
N VAL A 154 19.03 -16.56 -8.87
CA VAL A 154 20.44 -16.98 -8.85
C VAL A 154 20.96 -17.06 -7.43
N VAL A 155 21.93 -17.94 -7.21
CA VAL A 155 22.59 -18.06 -5.91
C VAL A 155 23.30 -16.73 -5.56
N PRO A 156 23.08 -16.17 -4.36
CA PRO A 156 23.74 -14.94 -3.94
C PRO A 156 25.25 -15.08 -3.86
N ALA A 157 25.96 -13.97 -4.06
CA ALA A 157 27.40 -13.93 -3.82
C ALA A 157 27.70 -14.16 -2.34
N SER A 158 28.69 -14.98 -2.04
CA SER A 158 29.18 -15.21 -0.68
C SER A 158 29.94 -13.98 -0.16
N GLY A 159 29.96 -13.79 1.15
CA GLY A 159 30.77 -12.79 1.82
C GLY A 159 30.21 -11.36 1.81
N THR A 160 29.02 -11.14 1.25
CA THR A 160 28.39 -9.80 1.28
C THR A 160 27.97 -9.43 2.70
N ARG A 161 28.05 -8.15 3.03
CA ARG A 161 27.67 -7.59 4.34
C ARG A 161 26.27 -7.00 4.26
N VAL A 162 25.35 -7.51 5.09
CA VAL A 162 23.93 -7.16 5.03
C VAL A 162 23.43 -6.69 6.40
N ALA A 163 22.74 -5.56 6.40
CA ALA A 163 21.91 -5.15 7.53
C ALA A 163 20.44 -5.48 7.23
N PHE A 164 19.79 -6.27 8.07
CA PHE A 164 18.34 -6.46 8.00
C PHE A 164 17.66 -5.48 8.95
N LEU A 165 16.82 -4.58 8.43
CA LEU A 165 16.22 -3.47 9.15
C LEU A 165 14.72 -3.66 9.30
N THR A 166 14.21 -3.35 10.49
CA THR A 166 12.80 -3.05 10.71
C THR A 166 12.68 -1.83 11.64
N SER A 167 11.60 -1.07 11.55
CA SER A 167 11.36 0.09 12.41
C SER A 167 10.41 -0.25 13.56
N PHE A 168 10.31 0.61 14.56
CA PHE A 168 9.28 0.51 15.59
C PHE A 168 8.82 1.88 16.04
N VAL A 169 7.51 2.06 16.16
CA VAL A 169 6.87 3.27 16.67
C VAL A 169 6.06 2.92 17.94
N PRO A 170 6.62 3.22 19.13
CA PRO A 170 5.93 2.94 20.39
C PRO A 170 4.53 3.56 20.47
N GLY A 171 3.58 2.79 21.01
CA GLY A 171 2.17 3.20 21.15
C GLY A 171 1.34 3.13 19.87
N LYS A 172 1.95 2.88 18.70
CA LYS A 172 1.24 2.59 17.44
C LYS A 172 1.33 1.14 17.03
N GLU A 173 2.46 0.51 17.36
CA GLU A 173 2.76 -0.88 17.06
C GLU A 173 2.92 -1.66 18.37
N PRO A 174 2.28 -2.83 18.53
CA PRO A 174 2.44 -3.65 19.73
C PRO A 174 3.85 -4.24 19.85
N LEU A 175 4.37 -4.34 21.09
CA LEU A 175 5.69 -4.96 21.34
C LEU A 175 5.73 -6.43 20.88
N GLU A 176 4.62 -7.16 21.01
CA GLU A 176 4.54 -8.55 20.55
C GLU A 176 4.72 -8.68 19.03
N MET A 177 4.19 -7.72 18.26
CA MET A 177 4.30 -7.70 16.80
C MET A 177 5.75 -7.53 16.36
N VAL A 178 6.45 -6.52 16.88
CA VAL A 178 7.88 -6.33 16.58
C VAL A 178 8.72 -7.52 17.05
N THR A 179 8.38 -8.11 18.21
CA THR A 179 9.08 -9.30 18.72
C THR A 179 8.97 -10.47 17.75
N LYS A 180 7.77 -10.77 17.23
CA LYS A 180 7.53 -11.83 16.23
C LYS A 180 8.37 -11.61 14.96
N THR A 181 8.41 -10.37 14.47
CA THR A 181 9.19 -10.01 13.29
C THR A 181 10.69 -10.17 13.52
N LEU A 182 11.21 -9.74 14.67
CA LEU A 182 12.63 -9.90 15.04
C LEU A 182 13.02 -11.37 15.24
N GLU A 183 12.18 -12.17 15.89
CA GLU A 183 12.42 -13.61 16.08
C GLU A 183 12.51 -14.38 14.76
N ALA A 184 11.80 -13.91 13.73
CA ALA A 184 11.91 -14.45 12.38
C ALA A 184 13.13 -13.88 11.63
N ALA A 185 13.43 -12.59 11.80
CA ALA A 185 14.58 -11.93 11.17
C ALA A 185 15.92 -12.57 11.56
N VAL A 186 16.10 -12.96 12.83
CA VAL A 186 17.33 -13.65 13.28
C VAL A 186 17.49 -15.06 12.72
N ARG A 187 16.45 -15.63 12.09
CA ARG A 187 16.49 -16.95 11.42
C ARG A 187 16.74 -16.85 9.92
N ILE A 188 16.86 -15.64 9.38
CA ILE A 188 17.19 -15.42 7.97
C ILE A 188 18.56 -16.03 7.68
N ARG A 189 18.63 -16.81 6.61
CA ARG A 189 19.87 -17.42 6.15
C ARG A 189 20.62 -16.49 5.22
N HIS A 190 21.90 -16.30 5.50
CA HIS A 190 22.82 -15.54 4.68
C HIS A 190 24.21 -16.19 4.68
N ARG A 191 24.92 -16.11 3.55
CA ARG A 191 26.28 -16.66 3.38
C ARG A 191 27.34 -15.56 3.51
N GLY A 192 27.24 -14.76 4.57
CA GLY A 192 28.08 -13.60 4.83
C GLY A 192 27.71 -12.95 6.16
N LEU A 193 28.16 -11.72 6.38
CA LEU A 193 27.80 -10.97 7.59
C LEU A 193 26.32 -10.55 7.51
N LEU A 194 25.55 -10.89 8.54
CA LEU A 194 24.17 -10.45 8.71
C LEU A 194 24.00 -9.87 10.11
N HIS A 195 23.70 -8.57 10.19
CA HIS A 195 23.26 -7.92 11.41
C HIS A 195 21.79 -7.56 11.30
N VAL A 196 21.00 -7.92 12.31
CA VAL A 196 19.59 -7.52 12.41
C VAL A 196 19.53 -6.25 13.26
N TRP A 197 18.83 -5.24 12.76
CA TRP A 197 18.66 -3.94 13.39
C TRP A 197 17.19 -3.62 13.61
N LEU A 198 16.90 -3.06 14.78
CA LEU A 198 15.64 -2.40 15.08
C LEU A 198 15.85 -0.89 15.17
N LEU A 199 15.12 -0.15 14.34
CA LEU A 199 15.10 1.31 14.28
C LEU A 199 13.94 1.85 15.14
N ASP A 200 14.21 2.10 16.41
CA ASP A 200 13.22 2.49 17.41
C ASP A 200 13.09 4.02 17.52
N GLU A 201 11.90 4.56 17.21
CA GLU A 201 11.62 5.99 17.32
C GLU A 201 11.51 6.49 18.77
N GLY A 202 11.23 5.62 19.75
CA GLY A 202 10.99 6.03 21.14
C GLY A 202 12.12 5.76 22.12
N ASP A 203 13.16 5.02 21.72
CA ASP A 203 14.27 4.60 22.59
C ASP A 203 13.76 3.82 23.84
N ASP A 204 12.85 2.88 23.62
CA ASP A 204 12.06 2.22 24.65
C ASP A 204 12.88 1.14 25.40
N PRO A 205 12.96 1.18 26.76
CA PRO A 205 13.68 0.17 27.55
C PRO A 205 13.20 -1.27 27.33
N ALA A 206 11.90 -1.50 27.18
CA ALA A 206 11.35 -2.83 26.96
C ALA A 206 11.76 -3.38 25.59
N VAL A 207 11.83 -2.50 24.59
CA VAL A 207 12.31 -2.83 23.24
C VAL A 207 13.80 -3.18 23.27
N LYS A 208 14.62 -2.42 24.01
CA LYS A 208 16.05 -2.73 24.19
C LYS A 208 16.27 -4.10 24.83
N GLU A 209 15.45 -4.47 25.81
CA GLU A 209 15.50 -5.80 26.43
C GLU A 209 15.20 -6.92 25.41
N VAL A 210 14.17 -6.75 24.59
CA VAL A 210 13.87 -7.70 23.49
C VAL A 210 15.04 -7.79 22.52
N CYS A 211 15.62 -6.65 22.12
CA CYS A 211 16.79 -6.63 21.23
C CYS A 211 17.98 -7.37 21.84
N ALA A 212 18.31 -7.10 23.10
CA ALA A 212 19.41 -7.77 23.81
C ALA A 212 19.20 -9.28 23.91
N ARG A 213 17.98 -9.73 24.24
CA ARG A 213 17.62 -11.15 24.32
C ARG A 213 17.77 -11.87 22.97
N LEU A 214 17.47 -11.20 21.87
CA LEU A 214 17.51 -11.78 20.52
C LEU A 214 18.86 -11.58 19.81
N GLY A 215 19.79 -10.81 20.39
CA GLY A 215 21.04 -10.43 19.72
C GLY A 215 20.82 -9.47 18.55
N VAL A 216 19.76 -8.67 18.61
CA VAL A 216 19.42 -7.63 17.61
C VAL A 216 20.07 -6.31 18.02
N HIS A 217 20.64 -5.59 17.05
CA HIS A 217 21.17 -4.26 17.28
C HIS A 217 20.02 -3.25 17.41
N HIS A 218 20.01 -2.49 18.50
CA HIS A 218 19.06 -1.41 18.70
C HIS A 218 19.68 -0.08 18.21
N PHE A 219 18.89 0.70 17.47
CA PHE A 219 19.25 2.06 17.07
C PHE A 219 18.08 3.00 17.33
N SER A 220 18.35 4.16 17.92
CA SER A 220 17.39 5.25 18.01
C SER A 220 18.03 6.57 17.61
N ARG A 221 17.29 7.36 16.84
CA ARG A 221 17.66 8.74 16.52
C ARG A 221 17.20 9.76 17.57
N LYS A 222 16.49 9.32 18.61
CA LYS A 222 15.90 10.22 19.62
C LYS A 222 16.98 11.05 20.30
N GLY A 223 16.72 12.36 20.46
CA GLY A 223 17.67 13.29 21.09
C GLY A 223 18.80 13.79 20.18
N VAL A 224 18.92 13.31 18.94
CA VAL A 224 19.98 13.75 18.02
C VAL A 224 19.45 14.81 17.05
N ALA A 225 19.85 16.08 17.24
CA ALA A 225 19.33 17.21 16.47
C ALA A 225 19.51 17.05 14.95
N LYS A 226 20.68 16.61 14.48
CA LYS A 226 20.95 16.43 13.04
C LYS A 226 19.98 15.46 12.35
N TRP A 227 19.46 14.47 13.08
CA TRP A 227 18.57 13.42 12.56
C TRP A 227 17.08 13.70 12.77
N ASN A 228 16.74 14.85 13.35
CA ASN A 228 15.37 15.25 13.68
C ASN A 228 15.05 16.64 13.12
N GLN A 229 15.08 16.74 11.79
CA GLN A 229 14.83 17.99 11.07
C GLN A 229 13.34 18.21 10.79
N ALA A 230 12.94 19.46 10.53
CA ALA A 230 11.55 19.76 10.16
C ALA A 230 11.18 19.27 8.74
N LYS A 231 12.18 19.16 7.85
CA LYS A 231 12.04 18.78 6.43
C LYS A 231 13.34 18.14 5.92
N GLY A 232 13.26 17.47 4.78
CA GLY A 232 14.42 16.87 4.10
C GLY A 232 14.70 15.43 4.52
N ALA A 233 15.85 14.90 4.13
CA ALA A 233 16.18 13.47 4.28
C ALA A 233 16.08 12.97 5.73
N HIS A 234 16.35 13.81 6.73
CA HIS A 234 16.26 13.48 8.16
C HIS A 234 15.03 14.07 8.84
N ARG A 235 13.90 14.17 8.11
CA ARG A 235 12.67 14.69 8.69
C ARG A 235 12.23 13.87 9.91
N ALA A 236 11.89 14.57 10.99
CA ALA A 236 11.42 13.94 12.23
C ALA A 236 10.05 13.27 12.02
N LYS A 237 9.80 12.18 12.76
CA LYS A 237 8.52 11.43 12.77
C LYS A 237 8.13 10.86 11.40
N THR A 238 9.12 10.50 10.60
CA THR A 238 8.94 9.79 9.33
C THR A 238 9.81 8.55 9.27
N LYS A 239 9.30 7.51 8.60
CA LYS A 239 10.02 6.27 8.34
C LYS A 239 11.33 6.53 7.58
N HIS A 240 11.27 7.30 6.48
CA HIS A 240 12.49 7.64 5.73
C HIS A 240 13.54 8.34 6.60
N GLY A 241 13.13 9.24 7.49
CA GLY A 241 14.05 9.96 8.36
C GLY A 241 14.77 9.04 9.34
N ASN A 242 14.10 8.02 9.84
CA ASN A 242 14.69 7.02 10.73
C ASN A 242 15.72 6.14 9.99
N TYR A 243 15.34 5.64 8.82
CA TYR A 243 16.24 4.84 7.96
C TYR A 243 17.45 5.66 7.50
N ASN A 244 17.26 6.94 7.16
CA ASN A 244 18.37 7.81 6.78
C ASN A 244 19.30 8.14 7.95
N ALA A 245 18.76 8.27 9.17
CA ALA A 245 19.59 8.43 10.38
C ALA A 245 20.47 7.19 10.61
N TRP A 246 19.91 5.99 10.44
CA TRP A 246 20.69 4.75 10.49
C TRP A 246 21.71 4.66 9.35
N LEU A 247 21.34 5.04 8.13
CA LEU A 247 22.23 5.04 6.97
C LEU A 247 23.43 5.98 7.17
N ASP A 248 23.23 7.12 7.82
CA ASP A 248 24.28 8.07 8.20
C ASP A 248 25.20 7.49 9.29
N ALA A 249 24.64 6.78 10.27
CA ALA A 249 25.38 6.24 11.41
C ALA A 249 26.16 4.95 11.11
N HIS A 250 25.57 4.04 10.32
CA HIS A 250 26.03 2.65 10.20
C HIS A 250 26.08 2.15 8.75
N GLY A 251 25.60 2.94 7.77
CA GLY A 251 25.45 2.46 6.40
C GLY A 251 26.75 1.98 5.76
N ASP A 252 27.90 2.60 6.07
CA ASP A 252 29.20 2.28 5.46
C ASP A 252 29.75 0.89 5.83
N ASP A 253 29.21 0.27 6.88
CA ASP A 253 29.61 -1.07 7.32
C ASP A 253 29.00 -2.19 6.44
N TYR A 254 28.09 -1.84 5.53
CA TYR A 254 27.28 -2.79 4.77
C TYR A 254 27.31 -2.54 3.27
N ASP A 255 27.16 -3.62 2.49
CA ASP A 255 27.01 -3.54 1.04
C ASP A 255 25.54 -3.34 0.65
N PHE A 256 24.65 -3.99 1.42
CA PHE A 256 23.21 -3.97 1.24
C PHE A 256 22.50 -3.77 2.57
N PHE A 257 21.32 -3.14 2.54
CA PHE A 257 20.32 -3.40 3.56
C PHE A 257 19.15 -4.16 2.96
N ALA A 258 18.49 -4.96 3.79
CA ALA A 258 17.20 -5.55 3.51
C ALA A 258 16.20 -5.06 4.55
N SER A 259 14.94 -4.91 4.20
CA SER A 259 13.96 -4.44 5.18
C SER A 259 12.55 -4.95 4.95
N VAL A 260 11.85 -5.06 6.07
CA VAL A 260 10.42 -5.32 6.16
C VAL A 260 9.80 -4.34 7.15
N ASP A 261 8.53 -4.00 6.92
CA ASP A 261 7.73 -3.33 7.94
C ASP A 261 7.60 -4.21 9.19
N THR A 262 7.37 -3.58 10.33
CA THR A 262 7.31 -4.23 11.65
C THR A 262 6.24 -5.32 11.75
N ASP A 263 5.19 -5.19 10.95
CA ASP A 263 4.07 -6.13 10.85
C ASP A 263 4.31 -7.22 9.80
N HIS A 264 5.46 -7.25 9.13
CA HIS A 264 5.82 -8.24 8.12
C HIS A 264 6.86 -9.22 8.65
N VAL A 265 6.44 -10.45 8.88
CA VAL A 265 7.31 -11.53 9.36
C VAL A 265 8.09 -12.13 8.18
N PRO A 266 9.44 -12.00 8.13
CA PRO A 266 10.25 -12.50 7.03
C PRO A 266 10.42 -14.03 7.10
N MET A 267 10.60 -14.65 5.93
CA MET A 267 10.94 -16.07 5.80
C MET A 267 12.45 -16.30 5.90
N ALA A 268 12.84 -17.51 6.32
CA ALA A 268 14.25 -17.85 6.48
C ALA A 268 15.06 -17.82 5.17
N ASN A 269 14.43 -17.97 4.00
CA ASN A 269 15.08 -17.88 2.68
C ASN A 269 15.08 -16.46 2.09
N TYR A 270 14.66 -15.42 2.83
CA TYR A 270 14.51 -14.05 2.33
C TYR A 270 15.73 -13.56 1.53
N LEU A 271 16.92 -13.59 2.13
CA LEU A 271 18.15 -13.09 1.49
C LEU A 271 18.68 -14.02 0.41
N GLU A 272 18.45 -15.34 0.53
CA GLU A 272 18.79 -16.32 -0.51
C GLU A 272 18.06 -16.02 -1.83
N ARG A 273 16.85 -15.48 -1.73
CA ARG A 273 15.98 -15.17 -2.89
C ARG A 273 16.14 -13.74 -3.41
N MET A 274 16.58 -12.78 -2.59
CA MET A 274 16.77 -11.40 -3.02
C MET A 274 18.18 -11.08 -3.50
N LEU A 275 19.22 -11.55 -2.79
CA LEU A 275 20.57 -11.02 -2.98
C LEU A 275 21.25 -11.47 -4.27
N GLY A 276 20.78 -12.56 -4.88
CA GLY A 276 21.29 -13.07 -6.14
C GLY A 276 21.34 -12.04 -7.26
N TYR A 277 20.32 -11.19 -7.35
CA TYR A 277 20.18 -10.24 -8.46
C TYR A 277 21.20 -9.10 -8.41
N PHE A 278 21.79 -8.79 -7.25
CA PHE A 278 22.83 -7.76 -7.11
C PHE A 278 24.18 -8.13 -7.70
N ARG A 279 24.34 -9.37 -8.19
CA ARG A 279 25.47 -9.76 -9.04
C ARG A 279 25.52 -8.93 -10.34
N ASP A 280 24.38 -8.41 -10.78
CA ASP A 280 24.32 -7.39 -11.83
C ASP A 280 24.66 -6.04 -11.17
N PRO A 281 25.78 -5.39 -11.56
CA PRO A 281 26.26 -4.18 -10.92
C PRO A 281 25.29 -3.00 -11.09
N ASP A 282 24.39 -3.05 -12.08
CA ASP A 282 23.40 -2.00 -12.33
C ASP A 282 22.12 -2.16 -11.51
N VAL A 283 21.99 -3.22 -10.70
CA VAL A 283 20.85 -3.39 -9.79
C VAL A 283 21.08 -2.57 -8.52
N GLY A 284 20.20 -1.59 -8.32
CA GLY A 284 20.16 -0.72 -7.14
C GLY A 284 19.26 -1.26 -6.03
N PHE A 285 18.16 -1.93 -6.38
CA PHE A 285 17.28 -2.59 -5.42
C PHE A 285 16.51 -3.79 -6.00
N VAL A 286 16.08 -4.66 -5.10
CA VAL A 286 15.22 -5.83 -5.36
C VAL A 286 14.01 -5.72 -4.44
N ILE A 287 12.83 -6.02 -4.97
CA ILE A 287 11.58 -6.00 -4.20
C ILE A 287 10.79 -7.29 -4.41
N GLY A 288 10.04 -7.68 -3.38
CA GLY A 288 9.05 -8.75 -3.38
C GLY A 288 7.62 -8.22 -3.24
N PRO A 289 6.61 -9.12 -3.29
CA PRO A 289 5.22 -8.76 -3.06
C PRO A 289 4.94 -8.41 -1.60
N GLN A 290 3.84 -7.69 -1.40
CA GLN A 290 3.17 -7.56 -0.11
C GLN A 290 1.99 -8.54 -0.07
N VAL A 291 1.94 -9.36 0.98
CA VAL A 291 0.96 -10.44 1.17
C VAL A 291 0.48 -10.40 2.62
N TYR A 292 -0.82 -10.53 2.89
CA TYR A 292 -1.38 -10.39 4.24
C TYR A 292 -1.75 -11.74 4.86
N GLY A 293 -1.17 -12.08 6.00
CA GLY A 293 -1.45 -13.34 6.71
C GLY A 293 -2.73 -13.33 7.54
N ASN A 294 -3.20 -12.16 7.98
CA ASN A 294 -4.38 -11.98 8.84
C ASN A 294 -5.69 -12.08 8.05
N TYR A 295 -5.94 -13.25 7.47
CA TYR A 295 -7.05 -13.52 6.56
C TYR A 295 -8.41 -13.79 7.25
N ASP A 296 -8.71 -13.04 8.30
CA ASP A 296 -9.86 -13.29 9.18
C ASP A 296 -11.07 -12.38 8.92
N THR A 297 -10.84 -11.17 8.39
CA THR A 297 -11.90 -10.19 8.14
C THR A 297 -12.21 -10.04 6.64
N PHE A 298 -13.43 -9.63 6.31
CA PHE A 298 -13.79 -9.30 4.91
C PHE A 298 -12.92 -8.19 4.33
N VAL A 299 -12.65 -7.14 5.12
CA VAL A 299 -11.86 -5.98 4.67
C VAL A 299 -10.45 -6.41 4.30
N THR A 300 -9.80 -7.24 5.11
CA THR A 300 -8.44 -7.73 4.84
C THR A 300 -8.39 -8.56 3.56
N LYS A 301 -9.34 -9.50 3.40
CA LYS A 301 -9.42 -10.35 2.20
C LYS A 301 -9.60 -9.53 0.94
N ALA A 302 -10.53 -8.58 0.98
CA ALA A 302 -10.87 -7.75 -0.16
C ALA A 302 -9.76 -6.72 -0.47
N ALA A 303 -9.05 -6.21 0.54
CA ALA A 303 -7.88 -5.36 0.37
C ALA A 303 -6.70 -6.09 -0.27
N GLU A 304 -6.38 -7.32 0.15
CA GLU A 304 -5.36 -8.14 -0.52
C GLU A 304 -5.73 -8.40 -1.99
N SER A 305 -7.00 -8.75 -2.22
CA SER A 305 -7.59 -8.96 -3.54
C SER A 305 -7.45 -7.73 -4.44
N GLN A 306 -7.57 -6.52 -3.89
CA GLN A 306 -7.43 -5.25 -4.61
C GLN A 306 -5.98 -5.03 -5.09
N GLN A 307 -4.98 -5.42 -4.29
CA GLN A 307 -3.56 -5.24 -4.61
C GLN A 307 -3.03 -6.25 -5.62
N PHE A 308 -3.84 -7.25 -5.98
CA PHE A 308 -3.51 -8.31 -6.93
C PHE A 308 -2.84 -7.78 -8.21
N LEU A 309 -3.49 -6.88 -8.96
CA LEU A 309 -2.95 -6.43 -10.27
C LEU A 309 -1.55 -5.83 -10.13
N PHE A 310 -1.33 -5.10 -9.04
CA PHE A 310 -0.07 -4.42 -8.79
C PHE A 310 1.08 -5.41 -8.57
N HIS A 311 0.93 -6.33 -7.62
CA HIS A 311 1.99 -7.29 -7.27
C HIS A 311 2.05 -8.50 -8.23
N ALA A 312 0.93 -8.94 -8.79
CA ALA A 312 0.93 -10.08 -9.70
C ALA A 312 1.41 -9.72 -11.11
N LEU A 313 1.08 -8.53 -11.62
CA LEU A 313 1.32 -8.20 -13.03
C LEU A 313 2.14 -6.92 -13.24
N ILE A 314 1.72 -5.79 -12.66
CA ILE A 314 2.33 -4.49 -12.97
C ILE A 314 3.81 -4.46 -12.56
N GLN A 315 4.17 -4.99 -11.39
CA GLN A 315 5.57 -5.06 -10.98
C GLN A 315 6.40 -6.03 -11.84
N ARG A 316 5.81 -7.16 -12.26
CA ARG A 316 6.43 -8.07 -13.23
C ARG A 316 6.60 -7.42 -14.62
N ALA A 317 5.67 -6.55 -15.02
CA ALA A 317 5.80 -5.75 -16.23
C ALA A 317 6.97 -4.76 -16.11
N GLY A 318 7.18 -4.19 -14.93
CA GLY A 318 8.34 -3.34 -14.61
C GLY A 318 9.69 -4.00 -14.92
N ASN A 319 9.81 -5.33 -14.74
CA ASN A 319 11.02 -6.09 -15.07
C ASN A 319 11.42 -5.97 -16.56
N ARG A 320 10.45 -5.80 -17.48
CA ARG A 320 10.74 -5.53 -18.91
C ARG A 320 11.62 -4.31 -19.08
N TYR A 321 11.38 -3.28 -18.28
CA TYR A 321 12.00 -1.96 -18.35
C TYR A 321 13.16 -1.81 -17.36
N GLY A 322 13.39 -2.83 -16.51
CA GLY A 322 14.34 -2.76 -15.40
C GLY A 322 14.01 -1.62 -14.44
N SER A 323 12.72 -1.35 -14.25
CA SER A 323 12.23 -0.30 -13.36
C SER A 323 10.96 -0.67 -12.57
N PRO A 324 10.80 -1.89 -12.02
CA PRO A 324 9.81 -2.10 -10.96
C PRO A 324 9.88 -1.00 -9.88
N MET A 325 8.72 -0.53 -9.44
CA MET A 325 8.63 0.57 -8.45
C MET A 325 9.11 0.08 -7.09
N PHE A 326 9.93 0.88 -6.40
CA PHE A 326 10.34 0.55 -5.04
C PHE A 326 9.14 0.55 -4.08
N VAL A 327 9.03 -0.49 -3.25
CA VAL A 327 7.96 -0.68 -2.26
C VAL A 327 8.60 -0.71 -0.89
N GLY A 328 7.99 -0.03 0.09
CA GLY A 328 8.58 0.20 1.42
C GLY A 328 8.82 -1.04 2.30
N THR A 329 8.33 -2.22 1.92
CA THR A 329 8.52 -3.50 2.62
C THR A 329 8.94 -4.59 1.64
N SER A 330 9.37 -5.75 2.14
CA SER A 330 9.87 -6.86 1.33
C SER A 330 10.90 -6.40 0.30
N ASN A 331 11.91 -5.63 0.73
CA ASN A 331 12.94 -5.11 -0.16
C ASN A 331 14.37 -5.44 0.29
N ALA A 332 15.30 -5.32 -0.66
CA ALA A 332 16.73 -5.25 -0.46
C ALA A 332 17.31 -4.15 -1.36
N VAL A 333 18.29 -3.39 -0.86
CA VAL A 333 18.80 -2.18 -1.52
C VAL A 333 20.32 -2.12 -1.38
N ARG A 334 20.99 -1.73 -2.47
CA ARG A 334 22.42 -1.45 -2.49
C ARG A 334 22.69 -0.12 -1.78
N ILE A 335 23.52 -0.16 -0.73
CA ILE A 335 23.82 1.01 0.10
C ILE A 335 24.42 2.14 -0.73
N SER A 336 25.39 1.81 -1.60
CA SER A 336 26.06 2.82 -2.44
C SER A 336 25.12 3.52 -3.41
N ALA A 337 24.15 2.81 -3.99
CA ALA A 337 23.13 3.39 -4.85
C ALA A 337 22.19 4.33 -4.07
N LEU A 338 21.81 3.95 -2.84
CA LEU A 338 20.96 4.78 -2.00
C LEU A 338 21.70 6.04 -1.50
N LYS A 339 22.95 5.90 -1.05
CA LYS A 339 23.77 7.04 -0.62
C LYS A 339 24.00 8.03 -1.77
N GLN A 340 24.20 7.54 -2.99
CA GLN A 340 24.38 8.40 -4.17
C GLN A 340 23.22 9.39 -4.38
N ILE A 341 21.98 8.99 -4.07
CA ILE A 341 20.80 9.85 -4.22
C ILE A 341 20.47 10.63 -2.94
N GLY A 342 21.31 10.56 -1.91
CA GLY A 342 21.13 11.28 -0.65
C GLY A 342 20.21 10.58 0.37
N GLY A 343 20.00 9.27 0.23
CA GLY A 343 19.11 8.49 1.11
C GLY A 343 17.69 8.34 0.57
N LEU A 344 16.79 7.85 1.43
CA LEU A 344 15.36 7.78 1.17
C LEU A 344 14.76 9.20 1.07
N TYR A 345 13.86 9.40 0.13
CA TYR A 345 13.35 10.74 -0.21
C TYR A 345 12.26 11.25 0.76
N ASP A 346 12.25 12.56 1.05
CA ASP A 346 11.17 13.20 1.85
C ASP A 346 9.88 13.29 1.03
N SER A 347 9.00 12.31 1.21
CA SER A 347 7.67 12.23 0.61
C SER A 347 6.72 11.44 1.53
N ILE A 348 5.41 11.62 1.33
CA ILE A 348 4.37 10.79 1.99
C ILE A 348 4.43 9.34 1.49
N THR A 349 4.86 9.14 0.23
CA THR A 349 5.24 7.85 -0.35
C THR A 349 6.72 7.92 -0.69
N GLU A 350 7.55 7.83 0.34
CA GLU A 350 9.01 7.89 0.23
C GLU A 350 9.56 6.81 -0.69
N ASP A 351 8.91 5.66 -0.73
CA ASP A 351 9.35 4.48 -1.45
C ASP A 351 9.34 4.72 -2.96
N MET A 352 8.18 5.04 -3.53
CA MET A 352 8.04 5.36 -4.94
C MET A 352 8.95 6.54 -5.35
N ALA A 353 9.03 7.58 -4.50
CA ALA A 353 9.90 8.73 -4.73
C ALA A 353 11.39 8.33 -4.79
N THR A 354 11.84 7.50 -3.84
CA THR A 354 13.22 6.99 -3.79
C THR A 354 13.53 6.14 -5.02
N GLY A 355 12.64 5.21 -5.38
CA GLY A 355 12.81 4.38 -6.57
C GLY A 355 12.89 5.19 -7.85
N PHE A 356 12.11 6.28 -7.95
CA PHE A 356 12.15 7.19 -9.10
C PHE A 356 13.50 7.92 -9.20
N GLU A 357 13.98 8.50 -8.10
CA GLU A 357 15.29 9.17 -8.08
C GLU A 357 16.45 8.21 -8.35
N MET A 358 16.41 6.98 -7.81
CA MET A 358 17.44 5.98 -8.09
C MET A 358 17.48 5.61 -9.58
N HIS A 359 16.32 5.38 -10.21
CA HIS A 359 16.27 5.07 -11.65
C HIS A 359 16.70 6.23 -12.54
N ARG A 360 16.62 7.48 -12.05
CA ARG A 360 17.16 8.67 -12.73
C ARG A 360 18.67 8.78 -12.57
N ALA A 361 19.24 8.33 -11.46
CA ALA A 361 20.68 8.34 -11.24
C ALA A 361 21.41 7.37 -12.18
N LYS A 362 22.66 7.72 -12.51
CA LYS A 362 23.57 6.85 -13.26
C LYS A 362 24.48 6.14 -12.26
N ASN A 363 24.62 4.83 -12.40
CA ASN A 363 25.63 4.05 -11.71
C ASN A 363 27.03 4.61 -12.09
N PRO A 364 27.81 5.13 -11.14
CA PRO A 364 29.13 5.68 -11.41
C PRO A 364 30.11 4.65 -12.00
N GLN A 365 29.92 3.36 -11.70
CA GLN A 365 30.82 2.30 -12.14
C GLN A 365 30.63 1.92 -13.61
N THR A 366 29.39 1.93 -14.10
CA THR A 366 29.05 1.45 -15.46
C THR A 366 28.61 2.56 -16.41
N GLY A 367 28.33 3.76 -15.89
CA GLY A 367 27.75 4.88 -16.62
C GLY A 367 26.26 4.71 -17.00
N LYS A 368 25.65 3.56 -16.67
CA LYS A 368 24.25 3.23 -17.02
C LYS A 368 23.29 3.69 -15.92
N LYS A 369 22.00 3.79 -16.24
CA LYS A 369 20.97 4.06 -15.23
C LYS A 369 20.82 2.87 -14.30
N TRP A 370 20.66 3.11 -13.01
CA TRP A 370 20.31 2.05 -12.06
C TRP A 370 19.02 1.34 -12.49
N ARG A 371 18.93 0.07 -12.17
CA ARG A 371 17.81 -0.83 -12.45
C ARG A 371 17.32 -1.43 -11.14
N SER A 372 16.11 -1.94 -11.18
CA SER A 372 15.55 -2.76 -10.11
C SER A 372 15.00 -4.08 -10.64
N VAL A 373 14.77 -5.00 -9.71
CA VAL A 373 14.22 -6.33 -9.97
C VAL A 373 13.04 -6.58 -9.05
N TYR A 374 11.97 -7.11 -9.61
CA TYR A 374 10.83 -7.63 -8.86
C TYR A 374 10.84 -9.15 -8.90
N THR A 375 10.90 -9.79 -7.75
CA THR A 375 10.65 -11.24 -7.63
C THR A 375 9.20 -11.48 -7.20
N PRO A 376 8.46 -12.41 -7.83
CA PRO A 376 7.13 -12.80 -7.36
C PRO A 376 7.16 -13.66 -6.09
N ASP A 377 8.33 -14.05 -5.59
CA ASP A 377 8.45 -14.89 -4.38
C ASP A 377 7.89 -14.19 -3.15
N VAL A 378 7.00 -14.85 -2.41
CA VAL A 378 6.49 -14.36 -1.13
C VAL A 378 7.55 -14.59 -0.05
N LEU A 379 8.26 -13.54 0.33
CA LEU A 379 9.41 -13.64 1.26
C LEU A 379 9.13 -13.08 2.65
N ALA A 380 8.03 -12.34 2.82
CA ALA A 380 7.53 -11.90 4.12
C ALA A 380 6.00 -11.86 4.09
N VAL A 381 5.39 -12.05 5.26
CA VAL A 381 3.92 -12.07 5.41
C VAL A 381 3.52 -10.99 6.41
N GLY A 382 2.72 -10.04 5.94
CA GLY A 382 2.29 -8.84 6.66
C GLY A 382 0.92 -8.95 7.32
N GLU A 383 0.53 -7.88 8.01
CA GLU A 383 -0.86 -7.64 8.44
C GLU A 383 -1.55 -6.58 7.58
N GLY A 384 -2.64 -6.97 6.92
CA GLY A 384 -3.54 -6.09 6.20
C GLY A 384 -4.53 -5.37 7.11
N PRO A 385 -5.23 -4.35 6.60
CA PRO A 385 -6.23 -3.61 7.38
C PRO A 385 -7.40 -4.51 7.78
N THR A 386 -7.81 -4.46 9.04
CA THR A 386 -8.95 -5.20 9.59
C THR A 386 -10.24 -4.37 9.61
N ALA A 387 -10.11 -3.04 9.61
CA ALA A 387 -11.20 -2.06 9.66
C ALA A 387 -11.24 -1.18 8.39
N TRP A 388 -12.43 -0.64 8.07
CA TRP A 388 -12.62 0.24 6.91
C TRP A 388 -11.85 1.55 7.04
N THR A 389 -11.75 2.07 8.26
CA THR A 389 -11.01 3.31 8.58
C THR A 389 -9.54 3.18 8.22
N ASP A 390 -8.92 2.08 8.62
CA ASP A 390 -7.51 1.81 8.35
C ASP A 390 -7.29 1.57 6.84
N PHE A 391 -8.19 0.84 6.19
CA PHE A 391 -8.16 0.64 4.74
C PHE A 391 -8.24 1.96 3.97
N PHE A 392 -9.27 2.80 4.20
CA PHE A 392 -9.42 4.07 3.49
C PHE A 392 -8.32 5.06 3.81
N THR A 393 -7.76 5.04 5.03
CA THR A 393 -6.60 5.86 5.38
C THR A 393 -5.36 5.46 4.56
N GLN A 394 -5.15 4.16 4.35
CA GLN A 394 -4.07 3.68 3.47
C GLN A 394 -4.30 4.11 2.01
N GLN A 395 -5.50 3.93 1.47
CA GLN A 395 -5.84 4.35 0.10
C GLN A 395 -5.66 5.87 -0.10
N LEU A 396 -6.04 6.67 0.90
CA LEU A 396 -5.84 8.12 0.89
C LEU A 396 -4.35 8.47 0.85
N ARG A 397 -3.53 7.79 1.66
CA ARG A 397 -2.08 8.02 1.72
C ARG A 397 -1.39 7.68 0.40
N TRP A 398 -1.70 6.52 -0.17
CA TRP A 398 -1.09 6.07 -1.43
C TRP A 398 -1.48 6.98 -2.59
N SER A 399 -2.77 7.27 -2.77
CA SER A 399 -3.23 8.19 -3.81
C SER A 399 -2.62 9.58 -3.65
N ARG A 400 -2.56 10.10 -2.41
CA ARG A 400 -1.97 11.41 -2.13
C ARG A 400 -0.49 11.46 -2.47
N GLY A 401 0.28 10.45 -2.08
CA GLY A 401 1.69 10.36 -2.42
C GLY A 401 1.94 10.29 -3.93
N THR A 402 1.11 9.54 -4.66
CA THR A 402 1.16 9.52 -6.13
C THR A 402 0.92 10.91 -6.74
N TYR A 403 -0.09 11.65 -6.28
CA TYR A 403 -0.34 13.00 -6.77
C TYR A 403 0.83 13.95 -6.45
N GLU A 404 1.43 13.84 -5.28
CA GLU A 404 2.60 14.66 -4.93
C GLU A 404 3.83 14.32 -5.79
N THR A 405 4.08 13.04 -6.09
CA THR A 405 5.15 12.64 -7.01
C THR A 405 4.90 13.18 -8.42
N ILE A 406 3.66 13.13 -8.93
CA ILE A 406 3.30 13.71 -10.22
C ILE A 406 3.64 15.21 -10.25
N LEU A 407 3.20 15.95 -9.22
CA LEU A 407 3.34 17.40 -9.15
C LEU A 407 4.79 17.86 -8.90
N LYS A 408 5.58 17.10 -8.12
CA LYS A 408 6.91 17.55 -7.64
C LYS A 408 8.08 16.92 -8.39
N GLN A 409 7.98 15.66 -8.82
CA GLN A 409 9.14 14.86 -9.25
C GLN A 409 9.01 14.36 -10.70
N TYR A 410 7.83 13.87 -11.08
CA TYR A 410 7.64 13.09 -12.30
C TYR A 410 8.07 13.83 -13.58
N TRP A 411 7.83 15.15 -13.65
CA TRP A 411 8.23 15.99 -14.79
C TRP A 411 9.75 15.95 -15.07
N ARG A 412 10.59 15.71 -14.06
CA ARG A 412 12.04 15.55 -14.24
C ARG A 412 12.39 14.28 -15.01
N GLY A 413 11.47 13.31 -15.06
CA GLY A 413 11.62 12.06 -15.79
C GLY A 413 11.75 12.25 -17.30
N TYR A 414 11.06 13.24 -17.88
CA TYR A 414 11.07 13.50 -19.33
C TYR A 414 12.47 13.76 -19.90
N THR A 415 13.36 14.36 -19.10
CA THR A 415 14.73 14.69 -19.52
C THR A 415 15.78 13.71 -19.01
N THR A 416 15.45 12.88 -18.03
CA THR A 416 16.46 12.08 -17.30
C THR A 416 16.25 10.57 -17.34
N LEU A 417 15.05 10.08 -17.68
CA LEU A 417 14.77 8.66 -17.81
C LEU A 417 14.79 8.22 -19.27
N PRO A 418 15.27 7.00 -19.57
CA PRO A 418 15.03 6.37 -20.86
C PRO A 418 13.52 6.23 -21.13
N PRO A 419 13.06 6.34 -22.38
CA PRO A 419 11.63 6.30 -22.73
C PRO A 419 10.87 5.09 -22.15
N GLY A 420 11.49 3.90 -22.16
CA GLY A 420 10.86 2.70 -21.60
C GLY A 420 10.63 2.77 -20.08
N LYS A 421 11.58 3.33 -19.32
CA LYS A 421 11.41 3.52 -17.86
C LYS A 421 10.38 4.59 -17.57
N LEU A 422 10.40 5.69 -18.34
CA LEU A 422 9.41 6.74 -18.23
C LEU A 422 8.00 6.19 -18.47
N PHE A 423 7.82 5.44 -19.57
CA PHE A 423 6.55 4.80 -19.91
C PHE A 423 6.05 3.87 -18.79
N ASN A 424 6.92 3.04 -18.23
CA ASN A 424 6.57 2.18 -17.09
C ASN A 424 6.08 3.00 -15.89
N TYR A 425 6.81 4.05 -15.50
CA TYR A 425 6.36 4.95 -14.44
C TYR A 425 5.03 5.64 -14.77
N THR A 426 4.82 6.10 -16.00
CA THR A 426 3.54 6.69 -16.44
C THR A 426 2.39 5.74 -16.20
N MET A 427 2.51 4.48 -16.64
CA MET A 427 1.46 3.47 -16.49
C MET A 427 1.12 3.19 -15.03
N MET A 428 2.11 3.24 -14.13
CA MET A 428 1.87 3.02 -12.70
C MET A 428 1.21 4.22 -12.02
N ILE A 429 1.68 5.44 -12.27
CA ILE A 429 1.20 6.62 -11.54
C ILE A 429 -0.15 7.14 -12.05
N ILE A 430 -0.54 6.84 -13.29
CA ILE A 430 -1.76 7.37 -13.91
C ILE A 430 -3.04 6.70 -13.37
N PHE A 431 -2.93 5.56 -12.69
CA PHE A 431 -4.07 4.82 -12.12
C PHE A 431 -4.92 5.67 -11.16
N TYR A 432 -4.31 6.29 -10.14
CA TYR A 432 -5.05 7.09 -9.16
C TYR A 432 -5.67 8.37 -9.77
N PRO A 433 -4.98 9.14 -10.64
CA PRO A 433 -5.60 10.27 -11.33
C PRO A 433 -6.77 9.86 -12.21
N MET A 434 -6.63 8.82 -13.03
CA MET A 434 -7.73 8.35 -13.89
C MET A 434 -8.93 7.87 -13.08
N SER A 435 -8.71 7.11 -12.01
CA SER A 435 -9.80 6.62 -11.16
C SER A 435 -10.53 7.77 -10.45
N ALA A 436 -9.78 8.77 -9.96
CA ALA A 436 -10.35 9.97 -9.34
C ALA A 436 -11.13 10.83 -10.34
N LEU A 437 -10.56 11.10 -11.51
CA LEU A 437 -11.19 11.90 -12.56
C LEU A 437 -12.43 11.20 -13.12
N ASN A 438 -12.37 9.90 -13.39
CA ASN A 438 -13.56 9.11 -13.79
C ASN A 438 -14.70 9.27 -12.79
N TRP A 439 -14.40 9.21 -11.49
CA TRP A 439 -15.43 9.35 -10.47
C TRP A 439 -16.03 10.76 -10.40
N ILE A 440 -15.17 11.80 -10.51
CA ILE A 440 -15.60 13.20 -10.54
C ILE A 440 -16.43 13.49 -11.79
N LEU A 441 -15.97 13.03 -12.96
CA LEU A 441 -16.65 13.19 -14.25
C LEU A 441 -17.98 12.44 -14.25
N ALA A 442 -18.06 11.24 -13.67
CA ALA A 442 -19.33 10.52 -13.52
C ALA A 442 -20.33 11.27 -12.63
N ALA A 443 -19.87 11.82 -11.50
CA ALA A 443 -20.71 12.65 -10.63
C ALA A 443 -21.18 13.93 -11.33
N LEU A 444 -20.29 14.59 -12.06
CA LEU A 444 -20.59 15.76 -12.88
C LEU A 444 -21.63 15.40 -13.95
N SER A 445 -21.40 14.35 -14.74
CA SER A 445 -22.32 13.90 -15.79
C SER A 445 -23.70 13.56 -15.25
N CYS A 446 -23.80 12.90 -14.09
CA CYS A 446 -25.09 12.64 -13.45
C CYS A 446 -25.80 13.94 -13.03
N ALA A 447 -25.08 14.91 -12.45
CA ALA A 447 -25.66 16.20 -12.05
C ALA A 447 -26.08 17.06 -13.25
N LEU A 448 -25.26 17.12 -14.31
CA LEU A 448 -25.54 17.87 -15.53
C LEU A 448 -26.77 17.31 -16.26
N PHE A 449 -26.81 16.00 -16.46
CA PHE A 449 -27.91 15.36 -17.20
C PHE A 449 -29.20 15.37 -16.37
N LEU A 450 -29.19 14.79 -15.17
CA LEU A 450 -30.40 14.59 -14.39
C LEU A 450 -30.92 15.90 -13.78
N GLY A 451 -30.03 16.83 -13.45
CA GLY A 451 -30.39 18.13 -12.87
C GLY A 451 -30.73 19.20 -13.91
N MET A 452 -30.01 19.25 -15.03
CA MET A 452 -30.09 20.37 -15.99
C MET A 452 -30.45 19.96 -17.42
N GLY A 453 -30.66 18.67 -17.70
CA GLY A 453 -31.08 18.20 -19.03
C GLY A 453 -29.99 18.30 -20.09
N ALA A 454 -28.72 18.44 -19.67
CA ALA A 454 -27.58 18.49 -20.57
C ALA A 454 -27.30 17.10 -21.16
N SER A 455 -27.14 17.02 -22.47
CA SER A 455 -26.87 15.79 -23.20
C SER A 455 -25.61 15.97 -24.03
N GLY A 456 -24.62 15.10 -23.82
CA GLY A 456 -23.39 15.13 -24.60
C GLY A 456 -23.52 14.34 -25.90
N VAL A 457 -24.25 13.23 -25.86
CA VAL A 457 -24.41 12.30 -26.97
C VAL A 457 -25.87 11.87 -27.10
N GLN A 458 -26.35 11.74 -28.34
CA GLN A 458 -27.66 11.19 -28.66
C GLN A 458 -27.46 9.79 -29.25
N ILE A 459 -27.48 8.79 -28.39
CA ILE A 459 -27.30 7.39 -28.75
C ILE A 459 -28.46 6.60 -28.18
N ASP A 460 -29.00 5.68 -28.98
CA ASP A 460 -29.98 4.72 -28.51
C ASP A 460 -29.48 3.98 -27.25
N PRO A 461 -30.23 4.01 -26.13
CA PRO A 461 -29.80 3.40 -24.88
C PRO A 461 -29.48 1.90 -25.00
N ALA A 462 -30.20 1.16 -25.85
CA ALA A 462 -29.94 -0.27 -26.05
C ALA A 462 -28.63 -0.49 -26.80
N ILE A 463 -28.33 0.31 -27.83
CA ILE A 463 -27.03 0.27 -28.53
C ILE A 463 -25.88 0.61 -27.55
N TRP A 464 -26.04 1.68 -26.77
CA TRP A 464 -25.04 2.07 -25.77
C TRP A 464 -24.78 0.95 -24.75
N MET A 465 -25.84 0.39 -24.17
CA MET A 465 -25.74 -0.69 -23.18
C MET A 465 -25.15 -1.96 -23.77
N MET A 466 -25.47 -2.30 -25.02
CA MET A 466 -24.87 -3.44 -25.72
C MET A 466 -23.36 -3.25 -25.92
N LEU A 467 -22.95 -2.13 -26.53
CA LEU A 467 -21.54 -1.89 -26.85
C LEU A 467 -20.68 -1.71 -25.59
N TYR A 468 -21.14 -0.86 -24.66
CA TYR A 468 -20.44 -0.63 -23.39
C TYR A 468 -20.42 -1.89 -22.52
N GLY A 469 -21.53 -2.63 -22.48
CA GLY A 469 -21.66 -3.90 -21.77
C GLY A 469 -20.68 -4.95 -22.30
N ASN A 470 -20.57 -5.09 -23.62
CA ASN A 470 -19.63 -6.02 -24.25
C ASN A 470 -18.17 -5.63 -23.98
N ALA A 471 -17.82 -4.34 -24.08
CA ALA A 471 -16.48 -3.85 -23.76
C ALA A 471 -16.12 -4.10 -22.29
N SER A 472 -17.07 -3.86 -21.38
CA SER A 472 -16.92 -4.08 -19.94
C SER A 472 -16.77 -5.57 -19.61
N ALA A 473 -17.57 -6.44 -20.24
CA ALA A 473 -17.48 -7.89 -20.07
C ALA A 473 -16.11 -8.43 -20.48
N LEU A 474 -15.54 -7.93 -21.58
CA LEU A 474 -14.19 -8.29 -22.02
C LEU A 474 -13.10 -7.76 -21.08
N GLN A 475 -13.25 -6.55 -20.56
CA GLN A 475 -12.34 -6.01 -19.55
C GLN A 475 -12.35 -6.86 -18.28
N ILE A 476 -13.54 -7.24 -17.80
CA ILE A 476 -13.71 -8.12 -16.64
C ILE A 476 -13.11 -9.51 -16.95
N GLY A 477 -13.36 -10.05 -18.14
CA GLY A 477 -12.79 -11.31 -18.60
C GLY A 477 -11.26 -11.30 -18.63
N LEU A 478 -10.65 -10.22 -19.14
CA LEU A 478 -9.21 -10.01 -19.12
C LEU A 478 -8.67 -9.99 -17.68
N TYR A 479 -9.34 -9.29 -16.77
CA TYR A 479 -8.96 -9.26 -15.37
C TYR A 479 -9.04 -10.65 -14.70
N ILE A 480 -10.16 -11.36 -14.89
CA ILE A 480 -10.36 -12.70 -14.31
C ILE A 480 -9.28 -13.65 -14.83
N TRP A 481 -9.01 -13.59 -16.14
CA TRP A 481 -7.96 -14.39 -16.76
C TRP A 481 -6.57 -14.08 -16.18
N ASN A 482 -6.27 -12.81 -15.95
CA ASN A 482 -5.05 -12.36 -15.31
C ASN A 482 -4.88 -12.91 -13.88
N ARG A 483 -5.97 -13.20 -13.14
CA ARG A 483 -5.91 -13.71 -11.76
C ARG A 483 -5.11 -14.99 -11.58
N ARG A 484 -4.94 -15.81 -12.61
CA ARG A 484 -4.10 -17.01 -12.53
C ARG A 484 -2.63 -16.73 -12.20
N HIS A 485 -2.15 -15.50 -12.36
CA HIS A 485 -0.78 -15.09 -12.03
C HIS A 485 -0.64 -14.61 -10.57
N ASN A 486 -1.64 -14.86 -9.73
CA ASN A 486 -1.66 -14.43 -8.34
C ASN A 486 -0.47 -14.97 -7.55
N VAL A 487 0.06 -14.12 -6.68
CA VAL A 487 1.18 -14.43 -5.79
C VAL A 487 0.72 -14.66 -4.35
N SER A 488 -0.57 -14.44 -4.04
CA SER A 488 -1.11 -14.69 -2.71
C SER A 488 -1.42 -16.17 -2.49
N PRO A 489 -0.97 -16.79 -1.38
CA PRO A 489 -1.36 -18.14 -0.97
C PRO A 489 -2.73 -18.20 -0.29
N HIS A 490 -3.37 -17.05 -0.02
CA HIS A 490 -4.58 -16.98 0.79
C HIS A 490 -5.87 -16.98 -0.02
N GLU A 491 -5.80 -16.52 -1.27
CA GLU A 491 -6.93 -16.62 -2.19
C GLU A 491 -6.94 -18.00 -2.86
N PRO A 492 -8.09 -18.70 -2.92
CA PRO A 492 -8.20 -19.95 -3.63
C PRO A 492 -7.77 -19.80 -5.10
N GLU A 493 -7.03 -20.80 -5.62
CA GLU A 493 -6.76 -20.90 -7.05
C GLU A 493 -8.09 -20.89 -7.82
N GLY A 494 -8.22 -19.96 -8.78
CA GLY A 494 -9.46 -19.76 -9.54
C GLY A 494 -10.46 -18.76 -8.93
N SER A 495 -10.11 -18.06 -7.84
CA SER A 495 -10.89 -16.90 -7.37
C SER A 495 -11.01 -15.85 -8.48
N GLY A 496 -12.25 -15.53 -8.88
CA GLY A 496 -12.51 -14.49 -9.91
C GLY A 496 -12.15 -13.07 -9.46
N GLY A 497 -11.85 -12.87 -8.18
CA GLY A 497 -11.33 -11.61 -7.66
C GLY A 497 -12.29 -10.42 -7.68
N LEU A 498 -13.59 -10.72 -7.75
CA LEU A 498 -14.67 -9.73 -7.74
C LEU A 498 -14.63 -8.85 -6.47
N ALA A 499 -14.19 -9.39 -5.34
CA ALA A 499 -14.01 -8.62 -4.10
C ALA A 499 -12.98 -7.49 -4.27
N GLY A 500 -11.82 -7.76 -4.88
CA GLY A 500 -10.81 -6.74 -5.18
C GLY A 500 -11.26 -5.70 -6.21
N MET A 501 -12.01 -6.12 -7.24
CA MET A 501 -12.65 -5.20 -8.20
C MET A 501 -13.63 -4.27 -7.49
N ALA A 502 -14.51 -4.84 -6.65
CA ALA A 502 -15.45 -4.08 -5.84
C ALA A 502 -14.69 -3.10 -4.96
N MET A 503 -13.69 -3.54 -4.19
CA MET A 503 -12.88 -2.65 -3.33
C MET A 503 -12.21 -1.50 -4.09
N SER A 504 -11.77 -1.74 -5.33
CA SER A 504 -11.24 -0.69 -6.20
C SER A 504 -12.31 0.36 -6.52
N ALA A 505 -13.53 -0.07 -6.87
CA ALA A 505 -14.66 0.83 -7.10
C ALA A 505 -15.09 1.57 -5.83
N LEU A 506 -15.15 0.88 -4.68
CA LEU A 506 -15.49 1.46 -3.37
C LEU A 506 -14.48 2.53 -2.91
N SER A 507 -13.26 2.48 -3.44
CA SER A 507 -12.18 3.43 -3.14
C SER A 507 -12.17 4.65 -4.06
N ALA A 508 -12.90 4.64 -5.19
CA ALA A 508 -12.93 5.75 -6.14
C ALA A 508 -13.34 7.10 -5.52
N PRO A 509 -14.34 7.18 -4.60
CA PRO A 509 -14.65 8.41 -3.86
C PRO A 509 -13.47 8.96 -3.05
N ILE A 510 -12.64 8.06 -2.48
CA ILE A 510 -11.47 8.43 -1.68
C ILE A 510 -10.40 9.05 -2.58
N TYR A 511 -10.16 8.47 -3.75
CA TYR A 511 -9.21 9.02 -4.73
C TYR A 511 -9.66 10.38 -5.25
N ALA A 512 -10.95 10.55 -5.56
CA ALA A 512 -11.53 11.83 -5.95
C ALA A 512 -11.29 12.92 -4.88
N ARG A 513 -11.60 12.60 -3.62
CA ARG A 513 -11.35 13.52 -2.49
C ARG A 513 -9.87 13.87 -2.35
N SER A 514 -8.99 12.88 -2.47
CA SER A 514 -7.54 13.02 -2.38
C SER A 514 -6.97 13.92 -3.48
N LEU A 515 -7.47 13.76 -4.72
CA LEU A 515 -7.07 14.59 -5.86
C LEU A 515 -7.48 16.04 -5.65
N LEU A 516 -8.71 16.29 -5.21
CA LEU A 516 -9.18 17.64 -4.88
C LEU A 516 -8.31 18.29 -3.80
N ASP A 517 -7.92 17.54 -2.75
CA ASP A 517 -6.97 18.04 -1.74
C ASP A 517 -5.60 18.37 -2.32
N ALA A 518 -5.13 17.60 -3.31
CA ALA A 518 -3.83 17.81 -3.94
C ALA A 518 -3.84 19.07 -4.81
N VAL A 519 -4.87 19.24 -5.63
CA VAL A 519 -5.05 20.43 -6.47
C VAL A 519 -5.23 21.68 -5.61
N LEU A 520 -6.01 21.60 -4.54
CA LEU A 520 -6.22 22.71 -3.58
C LEU A 520 -5.03 22.94 -2.64
N ARG A 521 -3.91 22.21 -2.81
CA ARG A 521 -2.69 22.29 -1.99
C ARG A 521 -2.94 22.20 -0.48
N ARG A 522 -3.99 21.49 -0.07
CA ARG A 522 -4.31 21.27 1.35
C ARG A 522 -3.21 20.40 1.98
N LYS A 523 -2.79 20.77 3.19
CA LYS A 523 -1.77 20.03 3.93
C LYS A 523 -2.31 18.65 4.30
N SER A 524 -1.57 17.61 3.94
CA SER A 524 -1.84 16.24 4.39
C SER A 524 -0.79 15.83 5.41
N GLY A 525 -1.24 15.25 6.53
CA GLY A 525 -0.36 14.69 7.56
C GLY A 525 -0.14 13.20 7.34
N PHE A 526 1.04 12.71 7.70
CA PHE A 526 1.30 11.27 7.80
C PHE A 526 0.88 10.79 9.20
N VAL A 527 -0.08 9.87 9.25
CA VAL A 527 -0.47 9.19 10.48
C VAL A 527 -0.15 7.70 10.31
N VAL A 528 0.66 7.18 11.23
CA VAL A 528 0.92 5.74 11.33
C VAL A 528 -0.40 5.07 11.66
N THR A 529 -0.84 4.17 10.77
CA THR A 529 -2.06 3.39 10.98
C THR A 529 -1.83 2.48 12.19
N PRO A 530 -2.68 2.51 13.21
CA PRO A 530 -2.59 1.56 14.31
C PRO A 530 -2.62 0.11 13.81
N LYS A 531 -1.93 -0.80 14.51
CA LYS A 531 -1.79 -2.22 14.14
C LYS A 531 -2.27 -3.16 15.24
N GLY A 532 -2.70 -4.37 14.87
CA GLY A 532 -3.28 -5.36 15.78
C GLY A 532 -4.53 -4.85 16.50
N ASP A 533 -4.63 -5.15 17.81
CA ASP A 533 -5.76 -4.75 18.68
C ASP A 533 -5.90 -3.22 18.86
N SER A 534 -4.94 -2.43 18.38
CA SER A 534 -5.01 -0.97 18.39
C SER A 534 -5.76 -0.37 17.20
N SER A 535 -6.33 -1.19 16.30
CA SER A 535 -7.07 -0.74 15.09
C SER A 535 -8.11 0.34 15.36
N SER A 536 -8.30 1.26 14.40
CA SER A 536 -9.20 2.40 14.57
C SER A 536 -10.67 1.94 14.47
N PRO A 537 -11.55 2.34 15.40
CA PRO A 537 -12.96 1.93 15.32
C PRO A 537 -13.66 2.58 14.13
N ASP A 538 -14.42 1.77 13.40
CA ASP A 538 -15.24 2.24 12.29
C ASP A 538 -16.47 3.02 12.79
N THR A 539 -16.69 4.21 12.23
CA THR A 539 -17.84 5.07 12.58
C THR A 539 -18.51 5.60 11.32
N LEU A 540 -19.83 5.81 11.38
CA LEU A 540 -20.60 6.28 10.21
C LEU A 540 -20.08 7.63 9.68
N PHE A 541 -19.90 8.59 10.58
CA PHE A 541 -19.51 9.96 10.23
C PHE A 541 -18.00 10.19 10.19
N GLY A 542 -17.19 9.34 10.82
CA GLY A 542 -15.73 9.43 10.71
C GLY A 542 -15.22 8.73 9.46
N THR A 543 -15.53 7.44 9.34
CA THR A 543 -15.01 6.55 8.29
C THR A 543 -15.64 6.82 6.93
N PHE A 544 -16.97 6.97 6.88
CA PHE A 544 -17.72 7.01 5.63
C PHE A 544 -18.18 8.41 5.21
N ARG A 545 -17.63 9.48 5.80
CA ARG A 545 -18.01 10.87 5.46
C ARG A 545 -17.90 11.20 3.97
N ILE A 546 -16.87 10.67 3.30
CA ILE A 546 -16.63 10.90 1.88
C ILE A 546 -17.72 10.20 1.06
N HIS A 547 -18.04 8.94 1.43
CA HIS A 547 -19.13 8.19 0.82
C HIS A 547 -20.49 8.86 1.03
N LEU A 548 -20.77 9.37 2.24
CA LEU A 548 -22.00 10.12 2.54
C LEU A 548 -22.15 11.37 1.67
N PHE A 549 -21.06 12.11 1.44
CA PHE A 549 -21.07 13.25 0.52
C PHE A 549 -21.47 12.84 -0.90
N PHE A 550 -20.86 11.78 -1.45
CA PHE A 550 -21.22 11.32 -2.80
C PHE A 550 -22.61 10.68 -2.86
N ILE A 551 -23.09 10.05 -1.79
CA ILE A 551 -24.48 9.60 -1.68
C ILE A 551 -25.43 10.78 -1.84
N LEU A 552 -25.17 11.92 -1.18
CA LEU A 552 -25.97 13.13 -1.34
C LEU A 552 -25.95 13.65 -2.78
N VAL A 553 -24.79 13.62 -3.44
CA VAL A 553 -24.67 14.03 -4.85
C VAL A 553 -25.51 13.13 -5.76
N PHE A 554 -25.31 11.81 -5.72
CA PHE A 554 -26.03 10.89 -6.63
C PHE A 554 -27.52 10.77 -6.30
N ALA A 555 -27.89 10.73 -5.03
CA ALA A 555 -29.29 10.73 -4.62
C ALA A 555 -29.98 12.05 -4.97
N GLY A 556 -29.29 13.19 -4.77
CA GLY A 556 -29.79 14.50 -5.17
C GLY A 556 -30.02 14.60 -6.68
N SER A 557 -29.09 14.09 -7.50
CA SER A 557 -29.27 14.02 -8.96
C SER A 557 -30.43 13.13 -9.37
N LEU A 558 -30.58 11.95 -8.76
CA LEU A 558 -31.71 11.05 -9.03
C LEU A 558 -33.06 11.68 -8.62
N ILE A 559 -33.12 12.34 -7.47
CA ILE A 559 -34.34 13.04 -7.03
C ILE A 559 -34.66 14.18 -8.00
N SER A 560 -33.65 14.95 -8.43
CA SER A 560 -33.82 16.04 -9.39
C SER A 560 -34.36 15.55 -10.74
N SER A 561 -33.94 14.37 -11.20
CA SER A 561 -34.46 13.72 -12.42
C SER A 561 -35.98 13.61 -12.40
N PHE A 562 -36.57 13.16 -11.29
CA PHE A 562 -38.02 13.03 -11.16
C PHE A 562 -38.76 14.37 -11.10
N PHE A 563 -38.12 15.41 -10.54
CA PHE A 563 -38.72 16.75 -10.48
C PHE A 563 -38.67 17.49 -11.82
N PHE A 564 -37.57 17.37 -12.56
CA PHE A 564 -37.37 18.06 -13.83
C PHE A 564 -37.77 17.23 -15.07
N GLY A 565 -38.15 15.96 -14.88
CA GLY A 565 -38.55 15.06 -15.97
C GLY A 565 -37.40 14.60 -16.86
N HIS A 566 -36.15 14.64 -16.38
CA HIS A 566 -34.97 14.20 -17.12
C HIS A 566 -34.69 12.71 -16.86
N ASP A 567 -35.48 11.81 -17.43
CA ASP A 567 -35.60 10.41 -17.01
C ASP A 567 -34.88 9.38 -17.91
N HIS A 568 -33.82 9.80 -18.61
CA HIS A 568 -33.11 8.92 -19.54
C HIS A 568 -32.59 7.62 -18.87
N PRO A 569 -33.01 6.43 -19.34
CA PRO A 569 -32.77 5.16 -18.65
C PRO A 569 -31.30 4.86 -18.35
N ALA A 570 -30.40 5.18 -19.29
CA ALA A 570 -28.97 4.96 -19.11
C ALA A 570 -28.40 5.79 -17.95
N MET A 571 -28.79 7.07 -17.82
CA MET A 571 -28.25 7.96 -16.80
C MET A 571 -28.79 7.65 -15.41
N ILE A 572 -30.07 7.25 -15.32
CA ILE A 572 -30.64 6.69 -14.08
C ILE A 572 -29.88 5.43 -13.67
N THR A 573 -29.57 4.54 -14.61
CA THR A 573 -28.81 3.30 -14.34
C THR A 573 -27.42 3.62 -13.79
N TRP A 574 -26.68 4.54 -14.42
CA TRP A 574 -25.35 4.95 -13.97
C TRP A 574 -25.36 5.62 -12.60
N ALA A 575 -26.30 6.56 -12.37
CA ALA A 575 -26.44 7.23 -11.09
C ALA A 575 -26.83 6.25 -9.97
N SER A 576 -27.70 5.27 -10.27
CA SER A 576 -28.09 4.21 -9.34
C SER A 576 -26.91 3.29 -9.01
N LEU A 577 -26.12 2.89 -10.01
CA LEU A 577 -24.92 2.09 -9.79
C LEU A 577 -23.88 2.85 -8.94
N ALA A 578 -23.66 4.14 -9.21
CA ALA A 578 -22.75 4.97 -8.43
C ALA A 578 -23.23 5.17 -6.98
N LEU A 579 -24.55 5.32 -6.78
CA LEU A 579 -25.17 5.35 -5.46
C LEU A 579 -24.98 4.03 -4.72
N LEU A 580 -25.15 2.89 -5.40
CA LEU A 580 -24.91 1.57 -4.81
C LEU A 580 -23.44 1.39 -4.42
N ILE A 581 -22.50 1.76 -5.29
CA ILE A 581 -21.06 1.69 -5.01
C ILE A 581 -20.71 2.55 -3.78
N THR A 582 -21.29 3.74 -3.65
CA THR A 582 -21.01 4.62 -2.51
C THR A 582 -21.66 4.17 -1.22
N ALA A 583 -22.86 3.59 -1.27
CA ALA A 583 -23.56 3.06 -0.10
C ALA A 583 -23.02 1.70 0.37
N SER A 584 -22.44 0.91 -0.53
CA SER A 584 -21.99 -0.47 -0.26
C SER A 584 -21.07 -0.62 0.96
N PRO A 585 -20.03 0.21 1.18
CA PRO A 585 -19.15 0.07 2.34
C PRO A 585 -19.91 0.23 3.67
N ILE A 586 -20.86 1.18 3.70
CA ILE A 586 -21.72 1.44 4.86
C ILE A 586 -22.65 0.26 5.11
N ILE A 587 -23.25 -0.28 4.03
CA ILE A 587 -24.14 -1.45 4.10
C ILE A 587 -23.37 -2.67 4.62
N VAL A 588 -22.24 -2.99 4.01
CA VAL A 588 -21.39 -4.13 4.39
C VAL A 588 -20.93 -4.00 5.85
N TRP A 589 -20.49 -2.81 6.25
CA TRP A 589 -20.13 -2.52 7.64
C TRP A 589 -21.31 -2.76 8.61
N ARG A 590 -22.50 -2.22 8.31
CA ARG A 590 -23.69 -2.41 9.16
C ARG A 590 -24.14 -3.86 9.24
N LEU A 591 -24.08 -4.60 8.13
CA LEU A 591 -24.41 -6.03 8.09
C LEU A 591 -23.39 -6.84 8.92
N GLY A 592 -22.10 -6.51 8.83
CA GLY A 592 -21.05 -7.10 9.64
C GLY A 592 -21.30 -6.92 11.15
N MET A 593 -21.59 -5.69 11.59
CA MET A 593 -21.93 -5.42 12.99
C MET A 593 -23.15 -6.20 13.48
N ARG A 594 -24.19 -6.32 12.65
CA ARG A 594 -25.39 -7.10 12.99
C ARG A 594 -25.08 -8.60 13.12
N ALA A 595 -24.27 -9.15 12.21
CA ALA A 595 -23.85 -10.53 12.25
C ALA A 595 -23.01 -10.83 13.50
N GLU A 596 -22.10 -9.93 13.86
CA GLU A 596 -21.28 -10.07 15.06
C GLU A 596 -22.12 -10.00 16.34
N LYS A 597 -23.08 -9.07 16.42
CA LYS A 597 -24.05 -8.99 17.53
C LYS A 597 -24.87 -10.28 17.65
N LYS A 598 -25.28 -10.88 16.52
CA LYS A 598 -25.99 -12.17 16.50
C LYS A 598 -25.10 -13.32 16.97
N LYS A 599 -23.82 -13.35 16.57
CA LYS A 599 -22.84 -14.36 17.01
C LYS A 599 -22.55 -14.26 18.51
N ARG A 600 -22.39 -13.04 19.04
CA ARG A 600 -22.23 -12.77 20.48
C ARG A 600 -23.46 -13.20 21.29
N ARG A 601 -24.68 -12.93 20.81
CA ARG A 601 -25.93 -13.41 21.44
C ARG A 601 -26.01 -14.95 21.47
N LYS A 602 -25.62 -15.63 20.38
CA LYS A 602 -25.60 -17.10 20.33
C LYS A 602 -24.55 -17.72 21.28
N HIS A 603 -23.35 -17.14 21.37
CA HIS A 603 -22.31 -17.63 22.28
C HIS A 603 -22.61 -17.29 23.75
N GLY A 604 -23.24 -16.14 24.02
CA GLY A 604 -23.75 -15.80 25.35
C GLY A 604 -24.88 -16.72 25.81
N ALA A 605 -25.77 -17.13 24.91
CA ALA A 605 -26.84 -18.10 25.20
C ALA A 605 -26.29 -19.50 25.53
N HIS A 606 -25.18 -19.93 24.90
CA HIS A 606 -24.54 -21.21 25.22
C HIS A 606 -23.76 -21.22 26.54
N ARG A 607 -23.34 -20.06 27.06
CA ARG A 607 -22.76 -19.97 28.42
C ARG A 607 -23.82 -19.78 29.52
N GLY A 608 -25.04 -19.40 29.16
CA GLY A 608 -26.17 -19.26 30.11
C GLY A 608 -26.99 -20.54 30.35
N GLY A 609 -26.64 -21.66 29.70
CA GLY A 609 -27.37 -22.93 29.80
C GLY A 609 -26.63 -24.09 30.47
N GLY A 610 -25.42 -23.84 31.01
CA GLY A 610 -24.66 -24.84 31.79
C GLY A 610 -24.96 -24.66 33.27
N GLY A 611 -25.51 -25.71 33.89
CA GLY A 611 -26.06 -25.70 35.24
C GLY A 611 -25.21 -25.03 36.32
N THR A 612 -25.91 -24.32 37.20
CA THR A 612 -25.43 -23.86 38.50
C THR A 612 -24.84 -25.05 39.28
N PRO A 613 -23.57 -25.04 39.69
CA PRO A 613 -23.07 -25.99 40.69
C PRO A 613 -23.73 -25.65 42.03
N PRO A 614 -24.29 -26.63 42.77
CA PRO A 614 -24.86 -26.36 44.08
C PRO A 614 -23.74 -26.20 45.11
N GLY A 615 -23.78 -25.10 45.87
CA GLY A 615 -23.18 -25.00 47.19
C GLY A 615 -21.74 -24.47 47.25
N ALA A 616 -21.60 -23.17 47.48
CA ALA A 616 -20.51 -22.62 48.29
C ALA A 616 -21.09 -21.51 49.20
N PRO A 617 -20.82 -21.53 50.52
CA PRO A 617 -21.44 -20.61 51.47
C PRO A 617 -20.87 -19.18 51.33
N PRO A 618 -21.61 -18.14 51.76
CA PRO A 618 -21.20 -16.75 51.58
C PRO A 618 -19.97 -16.45 52.45
N ALA A 619 -18.86 -16.11 51.82
CA ALA A 619 -17.70 -15.58 52.51
C ALA A 619 -17.94 -14.10 52.85
N SER A 620 -17.97 -13.85 54.15
CA SER A 620 -17.93 -12.55 54.83
C SER A 620 -16.91 -11.59 54.23
N GLY A 621 -17.32 -10.35 53.96
CA GLY A 621 -16.43 -9.27 53.55
C GLY A 621 -15.54 -8.78 54.70
N PRO A 622 -14.37 -8.18 54.40
CA PRO A 622 -13.65 -7.36 55.35
C PRO A 622 -13.92 -5.87 55.10
N ASP A 623 -14.39 -5.21 56.16
CA ASP A 623 -14.26 -3.77 56.38
C ASP A 623 -12.79 -3.31 56.33
N SER A 624 -12.49 -2.27 55.56
CA SER A 624 -11.41 -1.34 55.91
C SER A 624 -11.52 0.00 55.17
N ARG A 625 -12.22 0.92 55.83
CA ARG A 625 -11.87 2.34 56.08
C ARG A 625 -10.84 3.01 55.13
N SER A 626 -11.33 3.97 54.36
CA SER A 626 -10.55 5.08 53.80
C SER A 626 -10.40 6.20 54.84
N PRO A 627 -9.20 6.79 55.07
CA PRO A 627 -9.08 7.99 55.89
C PRO A 627 -9.45 9.24 55.08
N GLN A 628 -10.45 9.97 55.56
CA GLN A 628 -10.64 11.39 55.28
C GLN A 628 -9.56 12.22 55.96
N VAL A 629 -9.10 13.27 55.29
CA VAL A 629 -8.47 14.46 55.91
C VAL A 629 -9.26 15.69 55.45
N PRO A 630 -9.51 16.68 56.34
CA PRO A 630 -10.70 17.52 56.34
C PRO A 630 -10.55 18.85 55.60
N GLY A 631 -11.69 19.45 55.25
CA GLY A 631 -11.79 20.78 54.63
C GLY A 631 -12.03 21.93 55.61
N ALA A 632 -12.30 23.10 55.02
CA ALA A 632 -13.01 24.30 55.48
C ALA A 632 -12.40 25.50 54.71
N SER A 633 -13.10 26.53 54.23
CA SER A 633 -14.48 27.02 54.35
C SER A 633 -14.62 28.19 53.35
N GLN A 634 -15.65 28.17 52.49
CA GLN A 634 -16.76 29.15 52.40
C GLN A 634 -16.43 30.65 52.57
N THR A 635 -16.81 31.46 51.57
CA THR A 635 -17.80 32.59 51.58
C THR A 635 -17.59 33.40 50.28
N SER A 636 -18.47 33.36 49.26
CA SER A 636 -19.72 34.12 49.06
C SER A 636 -19.56 35.65 49.01
N GLU A 637 -19.84 36.25 47.83
CA GLU A 637 -20.63 37.49 47.56
C GLU A 637 -20.21 38.06 46.18
N THR A 638 -21.02 37.97 45.12
CA THR A 638 -22.12 38.85 44.64
C THR A 638 -21.77 40.27 44.16
N SER A 639 -22.43 40.62 43.05
CA SER A 639 -22.67 41.95 42.41
C SER A 639 -21.59 42.47 41.44
N ARG A 640 -21.82 42.54 40.12
CA ARG A 640 -22.75 43.33 39.26
C ARG A 640 -22.30 44.77 38.98
N THR A 641 -22.13 45.03 37.67
CA THR A 641 -22.45 46.25 36.88
C THR A 641 -21.66 47.55 37.13
N SER A 642 -20.99 48.07 36.09
CA SER A 642 -21.53 49.16 35.24
C SER A 642 -20.48 49.77 34.28
N GLN A 643 -20.99 50.29 33.17
CA GLN A 643 -20.33 50.88 32.00
C GLN A 643 -19.89 52.36 32.20
N VAL A 644 -18.73 52.75 31.61
CA VAL A 644 -18.46 53.90 30.66
C VAL A 644 -18.76 55.37 31.14
N PRO A 645 -18.19 56.51 30.64
CA PRO A 645 -17.25 56.83 29.52
C PRO A 645 -16.09 57.88 29.77
N GLN A 646 -15.25 58.04 28.73
CA GLN A 646 -14.59 59.25 28.16
C GLN A 646 -13.61 60.13 28.98
N GLN A 647 -12.37 60.28 28.47
CA GLN A 647 -11.82 61.53 27.89
C GLN A 647 -10.34 61.37 27.42
N THR A 648 -10.03 61.91 26.24
CA THR A 648 -8.70 62.12 25.59
C THR A 648 -8.30 63.62 25.72
N PRO A 649 -7.16 64.15 25.18
CA PRO A 649 -5.71 63.76 25.06
C PRO A 649 -4.83 64.91 25.73
N PRO A 650 -3.54 65.27 25.40
CA PRO A 650 -2.60 64.89 24.32
C PRO A 650 -1.07 64.77 24.59
N GLY A 651 -0.35 64.24 23.57
CA GLY A 651 1.03 64.57 23.14
C GLY A 651 2.20 63.80 23.80
N ALA A 652 3.33 63.48 23.18
CA ALA A 652 3.86 63.54 21.81
C ALA A 652 5.21 62.73 21.77
N VAL A 653 5.87 62.69 20.60
CA VAL A 653 7.19 62.11 20.23
C VAL A 653 7.07 60.70 19.60
N ASP A 654 6.93 60.53 18.28
CA ASP A 654 7.74 60.92 17.10
C ASP A 654 8.96 60.00 16.86
N GLN A 655 8.83 59.04 15.92
CA GLN A 655 9.58 58.97 14.65
C GLN A 655 9.65 57.57 14.03
N THR A 656 9.32 57.56 12.74
CA THR A 656 9.22 56.46 11.79
C THR A 656 10.44 56.48 10.88
N ILE A 657 11.06 55.33 10.56
CA ILE A 657 11.88 55.13 9.35
C ILE A 657 11.56 53.70 8.84
N GLN A 658 10.70 53.50 7.84
CA GLN A 658 10.80 53.72 6.39
C GLN A 658 11.64 52.68 5.61
N ILE A 659 10.90 51.99 4.75
CA ILE A 659 11.30 51.12 3.64
C ILE A 659 11.93 51.97 2.53
N SER A 660 12.91 51.42 1.80
CA SER A 660 13.31 51.95 0.50
C SER A 660 13.48 50.84 -0.55
N LEU A 661 12.84 51.05 -1.69
CA LEU A 661 12.94 50.35 -2.96
C LEU A 661 13.32 51.41 -4.02
N GLY A 662 14.25 51.09 -4.93
CA GLY A 662 14.22 51.57 -6.32
C GLY A 662 15.52 52.08 -6.97
N GLY A 663 16.15 51.21 -7.80
CA GLY A 663 16.87 51.40 -9.10
C GLY A 663 17.77 52.62 -9.40
N PRO A 664 18.26 52.84 -10.66
CA PRO A 664 18.34 51.97 -11.84
C PRO A 664 19.71 52.00 -12.63
N LYS A 665 19.79 51.18 -13.70
CA LYS A 665 20.62 51.25 -14.93
C LYS A 665 22.18 51.34 -14.86
N GLN A 666 22.84 50.28 -15.33
CA GLN A 666 23.60 50.24 -16.61
C GLN A 666 23.66 48.82 -17.14
#